data_AF-A0A8H4ZQP4-F1
#
_entry.id   AF-A0A8H4ZQP4-F1
#
_cell.length_a   1.000
_cell.length_b   1.000
_cell.length_c   1.000
_cell.angle_alpha   90.00
_cell.angle_beta   90.00
_cell.angle_gamma   90.00
#
_symmetry.space_group_name_H-M   'P 1'
#
loop_
_entity.id
_entity.type
_entity.pdbx_description
1 polymer ?
#
loop_
_entity_poly.entity_id
_entity_poly.type
_entity_poly.pdbx_seq_one_letter_code
_entity_poly.pdbx_strand_id
1 'polypeptide(L)'
;MQHFSVRTIDDERKQTGRNCKGQCDKRLTSSPASLSASLLDPFQSLAVDSKRLQVLLNDFNARQAPEPVFSVEDDFQNFESVFRSGLIDPALLNAVMLSLAFTANGGVMNEECLIYRGQAIQHIREKIIGVEARLGTTSQVQLHMGAIQYLLNACEPVVVTLTQGIKRAIFWQDLNSSIMVGSKRIVDHTTFTELEWQRDSIAPDFFELPPGFQSNVTAQLLREVENIRDEPVWDEHADLLLWLICIGGVFAPDGPVRSGYTALLRSTGFERPSQHSINLNEFTKMAAKSVFITGTTGFIGGDAFYALHKAHPDWKYTILVRSEDKGKDVQKQYPNVKLAIGSLDDSKVIEKAASEADIVIHTADSSDHQGAAKAIAAGLRSTHSSSNPGYWIHISGTGILCWYDMDNKRYGEAPLPEQAYNDLEGVDKVTSLPDTAFHRDVDKIVLDEAAKDPSAVKVAIVCPPTIYGTGRGPANQRSRQIPGLTETTLEKGFGPIIGAGETEWDNVHVHDLSNLILLLSERAASSHKQSDEQEIWGPKGYFFAENGKHKWSQISALIAKEAKKQGVIDSDETKVLDVDEAQKKLGFQALSWGLNSRGEAKRARKFLGWKPVGESLEEWIPESVQIEAKRLNKA
;
A
#
# COMPACT_ATOMS: atom_id res chain seq x y z
N MET A 1 37.85 21.91 3.30
CA MET A 1 38.92 20.93 3.03
C MET A 1 39.92 21.01 4.17
N GLN A 2 39.82 20.10 5.14
CA GLN A 2 40.95 19.64 5.97
C GLN A 2 40.48 18.45 6.81
N HIS A 3 41.38 17.49 6.91
CA HIS A 3 41.19 16.07 7.18
C HIS A 3 40.66 15.70 8.58
N PHE A 4 39.78 14.70 8.60
CA PHE A 4 39.54 13.82 9.74
C PHE A 4 40.77 12.93 10.00
N SER A 5 41.15 12.78 11.26
CA SER A 5 41.98 11.66 11.75
C SER A 5 41.36 11.16 13.04
N VAL A 6 40.94 9.90 13.04
CA VAL A 6 40.53 9.16 14.24
C VAL A 6 41.49 7.98 14.36
N ARG A 7 42.22 7.92 15.48
CA ARG A 7 43.17 6.86 15.83
C ARG A 7 42.44 5.72 16.53
N THR A 8 42.82 4.48 16.26
CA THR A 8 42.34 3.28 16.96
C THR A 8 43.44 2.68 17.84
N ILE A 9 43.02 1.91 18.85
CA ILE A 9 43.84 1.35 19.95
C ILE A 9 44.87 0.28 19.49
N ASP A 10 44.90 -0.08 18.20
CA ASP A 10 45.94 -0.95 17.64
C ASP A 10 47.29 -0.26 17.39
N ASP A 11 47.37 1.07 17.55
CA ASP A 11 48.61 1.84 17.40
C ASP A 11 49.56 1.78 18.62
N GLU A 12 49.20 1.11 19.72
CA GLU A 12 50.06 0.99 20.91
C GLU A 12 50.78 -0.37 21.07
N ARG A 13 50.63 -1.31 20.13
CA ARG A 13 51.27 -2.64 20.23
C ARG A 13 52.13 -3.05 19.05
N LYS A 14 52.86 -2.14 18.40
CA LYS A 14 54.11 -2.47 17.67
C LYS A 14 55.16 -1.36 17.75
N GLN A 15 55.64 -1.07 18.97
CA GLN A 15 56.97 -0.50 19.18
C GLN A 15 57.78 -1.40 20.14
N THR A 16 58.30 -2.49 19.59
CA THR A 16 59.51 -3.24 20.00
C THR A 16 59.69 -4.29 18.89
N GLY A 17 60.48 -4.10 17.84
CA GLY A 17 61.90 -3.82 17.80
C GLY A 17 62.66 -5.10 17.41
N ARG A 18 62.98 -5.29 16.11
CA ARG A 18 64.35 -5.58 15.61
C ARG A 18 64.40 -5.91 14.11
N ASN A 19 65.36 -5.25 13.46
CA ASN A 19 65.86 -5.41 12.11
C ASN A 19 66.35 -6.83 11.78
N CYS A 20 66.20 -7.26 10.52
CA CYS A 20 67.33 -7.74 9.70
C CYS A 20 66.97 -7.78 8.20
N LYS A 21 67.97 -7.45 7.36
CA LYS A 21 67.94 -7.23 5.91
C LYS A 21 68.17 -8.52 5.10
N GLY A 22 67.75 -8.47 3.82
CA GLY A 22 68.28 -9.26 2.70
C GLY A 22 67.34 -10.40 2.28
N GLN A 23 67.18 -10.80 1.02
CA GLN A 23 67.81 -10.46 -0.25
C GLN A 23 66.93 -11.10 -1.36
N CYS A 24 67.00 -10.57 -2.58
CA CYS A 24 66.26 -11.01 -3.77
C CYS A 24 66.69 -12.41 -4.24
N ASP A 25 65.77 -13.28 -4.68
CA ASP A 25 66.04 -14.15 -5.83
C ASP A 25 64.81 -14.78 -6.53
N LYS A 26 65.02 -15.06 -7.81
CA LYS A 26 64.04 -15.41 -8.86
C LYS A 26 63.79 -16.93 -9.00
N ARG A 27 62.60 -17.23 -9.55
CA ARG A 27 62.24 -18.31 -10.52
C ARG A 27 61.96 -19.76 -10.05
N LEU A 28 60.71 -20.14 -10.36
CA LEU A 28 60.21 -21.29 -11.14
C LEU A 28 60.19 -22.72 -10.55
N THR A 29 58.96 -23.23 -10.56
CA THR A 29 58.47 -24.60 -10.86
C THR A 29 58.66 -25.73 -9.86
N SER A 30 57.55 -26.17 -9.29
CA SER A 30 57.05 -27.55 -9.50
C SER A 30 55.56 -27.65 -9.20
N SER A 31 54.80 -28.17 -10.15
CA SER A 31 53.47 -28.78 -9.99
C SER A 31 53.55 -30.11 -10.73
N PRO A 32 52.66 -31.10 -10.54
CA PRO A 32 52.06 -31.61 -9.30
C PRO A 32 52.32 -33.13 -9.14
N ALA A 33 52.23 -33.67 -7.93
CA ALA A 33 52.11 -35.13 -7.71
C ALA A 33 50.89 -35.35 -6.80
N SER A 34 49.71 -35.56 -7.39
CA SER A 34 49.11 -36.88 -7.60
C SER A 34 48.67 -37.55 -6.28
N LEU A 35 47.52 -37.12 -5.77
CA LEU A 35 46.74 -37.91 -4.83
C LEU A 35 45.82 -38.84 -5.63
N SER A 36 46.16 -40.12 -5.65
CA SER A 36 45.34 -41.18 -6.23
C SER A 36 44.16 -41.50 -5.32
N ALA A 37 42.96 -41.30 -5.88
CA ALA A 37 41.75 -42.12 -5.74
C ALA A 37 41.55 -42.91 -4.44
N SER A 38 40.87 -42.29 -3.46
CA SER A 38 39.74 -42.89 -2.71
C SER A 38 39.34 -42.00 -1.52
N LEU A 39 38.98 -40.75 -1.79
CA LEU A 39 38.08 -40.01 -0.91
C LEU A 39 36.97 -39.51 -1.82
N LEU A 40 35.81 -40.12 -1.67
CA LEU A 40 34.55 -39.61 -2.23
C LEU A 40 34.50 -38.10 -1.99
N ASP A 41 34.22 -37.37 -3.06
CA ASP A 41 34.02 -35.93 -3.08
C ASP A 41 33.20 -35.48 -1.85
N PRO A 42 33.75 -34.59 -0.98
CA PRO A 42 33.08 -34.17 0.25
C PRO A 42 31.75 -33.43 0.00
N PHE A 43 31.38 -33.16 -1.25
CA PHE A 43 30.13 -32.51 -1.62
C PHE A 43 29.03 -33.44 -2.13
N GLN A 44 29.27 -34.76 -2.28
CA GLN A 44 28.20 -35.69 -2.67
C GLN A 44 27.22 -36.06 -1.55
N SER A 45 27.41 -35.58 -0.32
CA SER A 45 26.52 -35.87 0.82
C SER A 45 25.63 -34.70 1.25
N LEU A 46 25.73 -33.54 0.61
CA LEU A 46 24.82 -32.42 0.86
C LEU A 46 23.50 -32.67 0.12
N ALA A 47 22.39 -32.77 0.86
CA ALA A 47 21.04 -32.89 0.31
C ALA A 47 20.58 -31.66 -0.50
N VAL A 48 21.44 -30.65 -0.64
CA VAL A 48 21.24 -29.47 -1.49
C VAL A 48 22.45 -29.31 -2.39
N ASP A 49 22.39 -29.93 -3.57
CA ASP A 49 23.38 -29.81 -4.64
C ASP A 49 23.27 -28.43 -5.30
N SER A 50 23.77 -27.38 -4.64
CA SER A 50 23.85 -26.04 -5.24
C SER A 50 25.27 -25.78 -5.72
N LYS A 51 25.51 -26.07 -7.01
CA LYS A 51 26.75 -25.68 -7.74
C LYS A 51 27.14 -24.21 -7.51
N ARG A 52 26.19 -23.34 -7.16
CA ARG A 52 26.44 -21.92 -6.88
C ARG A 52 27.15 -21.67 -5.56
N LEU A 53 26.82 -22.42 -4.50
CA LEU A 53 27.52 -22.33 -3.21
C LEU A 53 29.01 -22.68 -3.38
N GLN A 54 29.31 -23.70 -4.17
CA GLN A 54 30.69 -24.08 -4.49
C GLN A 54 31.45 -22.97 -5.25
N VAL A 55 30.79 -22.25 -6.14
CA VAL A 55 31.40 -21.12 -6.85
C VAL A 55 31.72 -19.97 -5.89
N LEU A 56 30.80 -19.63 -4.99
CA LEU A 56 30.98 -18.53 -4.03
C LEU A 56 32.05 -18.85 -2.96
N LEU A 57 32.13 -20.09 -2.50
CA LEU A 57 33.19 -20.53 -1.56
C LEU A 57 34.59 -20.56 -2.20
N ASN A 58 34.68 -20.55 -3.52
CA ASN A 58 35.93 -20.45 -4.26
C ASN A 58 36.29 -19.01 -4.67
N ASP A 59 35.42 -18.03 -4.36
CA ASP A 59 35.67 -16.62 -4.61
C ASP A 59 36.67 -16.03 -3.59
N PHE A 60 37.63 -15.25 -4.08
CA PHE A 60 38.70 -14.69 -3.25
C PHE A 60 38.19 -13.67 -2.22
N ASN A 61 37.22 -12.83 -2.59
CA ASN A 61 36.68 -11.80 -1.69
C ASN A 61 35.77 -12.43 -0.65
N ALA A 62 34.94 -13.40 -1.05
CA ALA A 62 34.07 -14.13 -0.13
C ALA A 62 34.86 -14.87 0.97
N ARG A 63 36.08 -15.32 0.69
CA ARG A 63 36.99 -15.96 1.67
C ARG A 63 37.60 -15.00 2.68
N GLN A 64 37.51 -13.68 2.45
CA GLN A 64 38.11 -12.64 3.28
C GLN A 64 37.04 -11.85 4.06
N ALA A 65 35.84 -12.41 4.23
CA ALA A 65 34.73 -11.72 4.87
C ALA A 65 35.03 -11.39 6.35
N PRO A 66 34.74 -10.15 6.83
CA PRO A 66 35.10 -9.67 8.17
C PRO A 66 34.19 -10.19 9.30
N GLU A 67 33.19 -11.00 8.98
CA GLU A 67 32.21 -11.51 9.93
C GLU A 67 32.75 -12.78 10.64
N PRO A 68 32.60 -12.94 11.97
CA PRO A 68 33.32 -13.95 12.76
C PRO A 68 33.09 -15.42 12.38
N VAL A 69 32.06 -15.72 11.57
CA VAL A 69 31.81 -17.07 11.04
C VAL A 69 32.76 -17.44 9.88
N PHE A 70 33.48 -16.46 9.31
CA PHE A 70 34.21 -16.61 8.04
C PHE A 70 35.66 -16.10 8.04
N SER A 71 36.24 -15.77 9.21
CA SER A 71 37.66 -15.41 9.29
C SER A 71 38.55 -16.65 9.15
N VAL A 72 39.04 -16.90 7.93
CA VAL A 72 39.96 -17.99 7.59
C VAL A 72 41.40 -17.49 7.73
N GLU A 73 41.94 -17.50 8.94
CA GLU A 73 43.40 -17.41 9.12
C GLU A 73 44.06 -18.74 9.49
N ASP A 74 43.33 -19.83 9.74
CA ASP A 74 43.93 -21.17 9.81
C ASP A 74 42.93 -22.25 9.35
N ASP A 75 43.38 -23.07 8.39
CA ASP A 75 42.83 -24.33 7.87
C ASP A 75 41.31 -24.50 7.71
N PHE A 76 40.91 -24.81 6.47
CA PHE A 76 39.56 -25.08 5.95
C PHE A 76 38.77 -26.22 6.65
N GLN A 77 39.24 -26.75 7.79
CA GLN A 77 38.66 -27.87 8.52
C GLN A 77 37.49 -27.48 9.45
N ASN A 78 37.20 -26.20 9.69
CA ASN A 78 36.23 -25.82 10.72
C ASN A 78 34.78 -25.54 10.27
N PHE A 79 34.46 -25.56 8.98
CA PHE A 79 33.07 -25.39 8.54
C PHE A 79 32.15 -26.55 9.01
N GLU A 80 32.66 -27.80 8.99
CA GLU A 80 31.96 -28.96 9.58
C GLU A 80 31.86 -28.88 11.11
N SER A 81 32.79 -28.20 11.77
CA SER A 81 32.80 -28.09 13.24
C SER A 81 31.66 -27.19 13.76
N VAL A 82 31.34 -26.13 13.01
CA VAL A 82 30.23 -25.20 13.27
C VAL A 82 28.90 -25.80 12.82
N PHE A 83 28.89 -26.53 11.71
CA PHE A 83 27.69 -27.12 11.11
C PHE A 83 27.76 -28.65 11.10
N ARG A 84 27.88 -29.28 12.28
CA ARG A 84 27.99 -30.75 12.46
C ARG A 84 26.87 -31.58 11.80
N SER A 85 25.77 -30.93 11.44
CA SER A 85 24.59 -31.52 10.79
C SER A 85 24.36 -31.02 9.35
N GLY A 86 25.29 -30.29 8.75
CA GLY A 86 25.14 -29.68 7.42
C GLY A 86 24.16 -28.49 7.36
N LEU A 87 24.08 -27.84 6.20
CA LEU A 87 23.15 -26.72 5.90
C LEU A 87 21.73 -27.22 5.56
N ILE A 88 21.14 -28.03 6.45
CA ILE A 88 19.79 -28.59 6.28
C ILE A 88 18.71 -27.51 6.49
N ASP A 89 19.06 -26.43 7.17
CA ASP A 89 18.16 -25.34 7.52
C ASP A 89 18.06 -24.29 6.40
N PRO A 90 16.90 -24.13 5.73
CA PRO A 90 16.77 -23.24 4.59
C PRO A 90 16.96 -21.75 4.93
N ALA A 91 16.62 -21.32 6.15
CA ALA A 91 16.84 -19.94 6.57
C ALA A 91 18.35 -19.65 6.71
N LEU A 92 19.05 -20.57 7.37
CA LEU A 92 20.48 -20.47 7.60
C LEU A 92 21.27 -20.60 6.28
N LEU A 93 20.89 -21.55 5.43
CA LEU A 93 21.50 -21.74 4.11
C LEU A 93 21.40 -20.46 3.27
N ASN A 94 20.21 -19.84 3.20
CA ASN A 94 20.01 -18.62 2.43
C ASN A 94 20.72 -17.41 3.07
N ALA A 95 20.81 -17.32 4.39
CA ALA A 95 21.60 -16.29 5.06
C ALA A 95 23.11 -16.42 4.76
N VAL A 96 23.63 -17.66 4.72
CA VAL A 96 25.01 -17.94 4.32
C VAL A 96 25.24 -17.60 2.84
N MET A 97 24.32 -17.97 1.95
CA MET A 97 24.39 -17.64 0.53
C MET A 97 24.35 -16.13 0.27
N LEU A 98 23.51 -15.39 1.02
CA LEU A 98 23.46 -13.93 0.98
C LEU A 98 24.81 -13.32 1.35
N SER A 99 25.39 -13.74 2.46
CA SER A 99 26.63 -13.16 2.99
C SER A 99 27.81 -13.41 2.03
N LEU A 100 27.89 -14.61 1.46
CA LEU A 100 28.91 -14.97 0.47
C LEU A 100 28.71 -14.23 -0.87
N ALA A 101 27.48 -14.13 -1.36
CA ALA A 101 27.17 -13.41 -2.61
C ALA A 101 27.44 -11.90 -2.48
N PHE A 102 27.08 -11.32 -1.33
CA PHE A 102 27.31 -9.91 -1.04
C PHE A 102 28.80 -9.57 -1.02
N THR A 103 29.59 -10.43 -0.37
CA THR A 103 31.04 -10.24 -0.28
C THR A 103 31.73 -10.49 -1.62
N ALA A 104 31.34 -11.53 -2.36
CA ALA A 104 31.85 -11.80 -3.72
C ALA A 104 31.57 -10.62 -4.66
N ASN A 105 30.46 -9.90 -4.44
CA ASN A 105 30.10 -8.71 -5.19
C ASN A 105 30.71 -7.41 -4.61
N GLY A 106 31.76 -7.51 -3.77
CA GLY A 106 32.47 -6.36 -3.23
C GLY A 106 31.67 -5.52 -2.23
N GLY A 107 30.68 -6.12 -1.55
CA GLY A 107 29.80 -5.43 -0.60
C GLY A 107 28.71 -4.59 -1.27
N VAL A 108 28.41 -4.84 -2.54
CA VAL A 108 27.31 -4.19 -3.26
C VAL A 108 26.13 -5.15 -3.35
N MET A 109 24.95 -4.70 -2.93
CA MET A 109 23.72 -5.50 -3.08
C MET A 109 23.33 -5.63 -4.56
N ASN A 110 23.19 -6.87 -5.03
CA ASN A 110 22.71 -7.18 -6.38
C ASN A 110 21.49 -8.11 -6.33
N GLU A 111 20.92 -8.42 -7.49
CA GLU A 111 19.74 -9.28 -7.64
C GLU A 111 19.89 -10.62 -6.91
N GLU A 112 21.06 -11.23 -6.98
CA GLU A 112 21.35 -12.49 -6.30
C GLU A 112 21.33 -12.36 -4.77
N CYS A 113 21.88 -11.28 -4.22
CA CYS A 113 21.80 -10.98 -2.79
C CYS A 113 20.34 -10.76 -2.37
N LEU A 114 19.55 -10.06 -3.18
CA LEU A 114 18.14 -9.81 -2.86
C LEU A 114 17.31 -11.11 -2.83
N ILE A 115 17.60 -12.06 -3.72
CA ILE A 115 16.97 -13.39 -3.72
C ILE A 115 17.27 -14.14 -2.43
N TYR A 116 18.55 -14.26 -2.06
CA TYR A 116 18.93 -14.97 -0.84
C TYR A 116 18.42 -14.28 0.43
N ARG A 117 18.38 -12.95 0.45
CA ARG A 117 17.76 -12.16 1.53
C ARG A 117 16.27 -12.45 1.65
N GLY A 118 15.53 -12.43 0.54
CA GLY A 118 14.09 -12.74 0.54
C GLY A 118 13.80 -14.15 1.06
N GLN A 119 14.56 -15.14 0.59
CA GLN A 119 14.38 -16.54 0.99
C GLN A 119 14.76 -16.79 2.46
N ALA A 120 15.83 -16.15 2.96
CA ALA A 120 16.19 -16.23 4.37
C ALA A 120 15.09 -15.62 5.28
N ILE A 121 14.58 -14.44 4.92
CA ILE A 121 13.51 -13.76 5.66
C ILE A 121 12.23 -14.59 5.67
N GLN A 122 11.84 -15.18 4.53
CA GLN A 122 10.66 -16.02 4.43
C GLN A 122 10.75 -17.22 5.40
N HIS A 123 11.86 -17.95 5.39
CA HIS A 123 12.02 -19.12 6.26
C HIS A 123 12.18 -18.75 7.75
N ILE A 124 12.70 -17.56 8.05
CA ILE A 124 12.73 -17.02 9.42
C ILE A 124 11.30 -16.68 9.88
N ARG A 125 10.48 -16.04 9.04
CA ARG A 125 9.06 -15.73 9.32
C ARG A 125 8.26 -17.00 9.61
N GLU A 126 8.41 -18.04 8.79
CA GLU A 126 7.75 -19.36 8.99
C GLU A 126 8.12 -19.98 10.35
N LYS A 127 9.37 -19.82 10.78
CA LYS A 127 9.82 -20.31 12.09
C LYS A 127 9.33 -19.47 13.26
N ILE A 128 9.21 -18.15 13.11
CA ILE A 128 8.71 -17.23 14.14
C ILE A 128 7.23 -17.49 14.42
N ILE A 129 6.42 -17.72 13.38
CA ILE A 129 5.03 -18.18 13.53
C ILE A 129 4.99 -19.54 14.24
N GLY A 130 5.94 -20.43 13.94
CA GLY A 130 6.13 -21.69 14.66
C GLY A 130 6.63 -21.56 16.11
N VAL A 131 7.19 -20.41 16.51
CA VAL A 131 7.61 -20.13 17.90
C VAL A 131 6.43 -19.60 18.71
N GLU A 132 5.55 -18.80 18.11
CA GLU A 132 4.29 -18.35 18.72
C GLU A 132 3.37 -19.53 19.07
N ALA A 133 3.28 -20.53 18.18
CA ALA A 133 2.60 -21.81 18.45
C ALA A 133 3.28 -22.68 19.52
N ARG A 134 4.60 -22.51 19.75
CA ARG A 134 5.38 -23.26 20.75
C ARG A 134 5.42 -22.60 22.12
N LEU A 135 5.22 -21.28 22.21
CA LEU A 135 5.26 -20.54 23.47
C LEU A 135 4.01 -20.77 24.33
N GLY A 136 2.88 -21.17 23.76
CA GLY A 136 1.66 -21.50 24.52
C GLY A 136 0.92 -20.25 25.03
N THR A 137 -0.11 -20.44 25.87
CA THR A 137 -0.91 -19.33 26.42
C THR A 137 -0.11 -18.50 27.42
N THR A 138 -0.48 -17.23 27.65
CA THR A 138 0.17 -16.35 28.65
C THR A 138 0.35 -17.04 30.01
N SER A 139 -0.60 -17.86 30.44
CA SER A 139 -0.52 -18.62 31.69
C SER A 139 0.54 -19.73 31.66
N GLN A 140 0.69 -20.46 30.56
CA GLN A 140 1.74 -21.47 30.39
C GLN A 140 3.13 -20.83 30.32
N VAL A 141 3.25 -19.72 29.58
CA VAL A 141 4.47 -18.92 29.49
C VAL A 141 4.85 -18.39 30.85
N GLN A 142 3.89 -17.82 31.60
CA GLN A 142 4.14 -17.33 32.96
C GLN A 142 4.59 -18.44 33.92
N LEU A 143 4.07 -19.65 33.76
CA LEU A 143 4.43 -20.82 34.57
C LEU A 143 5.84 -21.32 34.19
N HIS A 144 6.17 -21.32 32.89
CA HIS A 144 7.51 -21.63 32.38
C HIS A 144 8.55 -20.61 32.84
N MET A 145 8.28 -19.31 32.68
CA MET A 145 9.14 -18.26 33.19
C MET A 145 9.23 -18.34 34.72
N GLY A 146 8.13 -18.59 35.44
CA GLY A 146 8.16 -18.82 36.89
C GLY A 146 9.05 -19.99 37.30
N ALA A 147 9.09 -21.07 36.52
CA ALA A 147 10.00 -22.19 36.72
C ALA A 147 11.46 -21.82 36.42
N ILE A 148 11.72 -21.03 35.37
CA ILE A 148 13.07 -20.48 35.09
C ILE A 148 13.51 -19.57 36.25
N GLN A 149 12.66 -18.69 36.75
CA GLN A 149 12.97 -17.85 37.91
C GLN A 149 13.26 -18.69 39.15
N TYR A 150 12.45 -19.73 39.39
CA TYR A 150 12.69 -20.66 40.49
C TYR A 150 14.04 -21.37 40.35
N LEU A 151 14.41 -21.81 39.14
CA LEU A 151 15.71 -22.42 38.86
C LEU A 151 16.86 -21.42 39.06
N LEU A 152 16.73 -20.18 38.58
CA LEU A 152 17.74 -19.14 38.79
C LEU A 152 17.96 -18.89 40.29
N ASN A 153 16.88 -18.82 41.08
CA ASN A 153 16.95 -18.63 42.53
C ASN A 153 17.45 -19.88 43.28
N ALA A 154 17.09 -21.09 42.81
CA ALA A 154 17.53 -22.35 43.41
C ALA A 154 18.98 -22.73 43.05
N CYS A 155 19.53 -22.14 41.98
CA CYS A 155 20.92 -22.26 41.58
C CYS A 155 21.86 -21.28 42.31
N GLU A 156 21.38 -20.32 43.10
CA GLU A 156 22.26 -19.45 43.90
C GLU A 156 23.14 -20.19 44.93
N PRO A 157 22.69 -21.28 45.59
CA PRO A 157 23.55 -22.07 46.48
C PRO A 157 24.35 -23.18 45.76
N VAL A 158 24.06 -23.50 44.50
CA VAL A 158 24.65 -24.62 43.75
C VAL A 158 25.26 -24.10 42.47
N VAL A 159 26.60 -24.09 42.39
CA VAL A 159 27.41 -23.52 41.29
C VAL A 159 27.09 -24.17 39.93
N VAL A 160 25.99 -23.78 39.31
CA VAL A 160 25.67 -24.05 37.91
C VAL A 160 25.95 -22.75 37.16
N THR A 161 27.16 -22.61 36.65
CA THR A 161 27.54 -21.48 35.79
C THR A 161 26.77 -21.53 34.48
N LEU A 162 25.75 -20.68 34.35
CA LEU A 162 25.08 -20.45 33.08
C LEU A 162 26.05 -19.80 32.10
N THR A 163 26.14 -20.34 30.88
CA THR A 163 26.96 -19.73 29.83
C THR A 163 26.35 -18.40 29.38
N GLN A 164 27.17 -17.49 28.85
CA GLN A 164 26.67 -16.20 28.36
C GLN A 164 25.56 -16.34 27.30
N GLY A 165 25.64 -17.37 26.45
CA GLY A 165 24.60 -17.66 25.46
C GLY A 165 23.26 -18.01 26.10
N ILE A 166 23.26 -18.81 27.17
CA ILE A 166 22.05 -19.19 27.90
C ILE A 166 21.45 -17.97 28.64
N LYS A 167 22.29 -17.15 29.27
CA LYS A 167 21.86 -15.91 29.94
C LYS A 167 21.17 -14.94 28.96
N ARG A 168 21.76 -14.74 27.78
CA ARG A 168 21.15 -13.95 26.70
C ARG A 168 19.85 -14.57 26.19
N ALA A 169 19.81 -15.89 26.01
CA ALA A 169 18.60 -16.58 25.58
C ALA A 169 17.45 -16.41 26.58
N ILE A 170 17.71 -16.52 27.89
CA ILE A 170 16.71 -16.30 28.94
C ILE A 170 16.19 -14.86 28.89
N PHE A 171 17.06 -13.86 28.77
CA PHE A 171 16.66 -12.45 28.66
C PHE A 171 15.79 -12.18 27.43
N TRP A 172 16.19 -12.66 26.25
CA TRP A 172 15.44 -12.46 25.02
C TRP A 172 14.14 -13.26 25.02
N GLN A 173 14.12 -14.46 25.59
CA GLN A 173 12.91 -15.24 25.75
C GLN A 173 11.92 -14.51 26.68
N ASP A 174 12.36 -14.00 27.82
CA ASP A 174 11.52 -13.23 28.75
C ASP A 174 10.97 -11.94 28.11
N LEU A 175 11.82 -11.18 27.42
CA LEU A 175 11.43 -9.95 26.73
C LEU A 175 10.42 -10.24 25.60
N ASN A 176 10.71 -11.21 24.75
CA ASN A 176 9.83 -11.58 23.64
C ASN A 176 8.52 -12.18 24.15
N SER A 177 8.55 -13.02 25.18
CA SER A 177 7.36 -13.56 25.83
C SER A 177 6.51 -12.47 26.49
N SER A 178 7.11 -11.39 26.98
CA SER A 178 6.34 -10.27 27.53
C SER A 178 5.67 -9.45 26.43
N ILE A 179 6.38 -9.20 25.33
CA ILE A 179 5.88 -8.43 24.19
C ILE A 179 4.80 -9.20 23.42
N MET A 180 5.07 -10.45 23.07
CA MET A 180 4.22 -11.26 22.17
C MET A 180 2.96 -11.76 22.85
N VAL A 181 3.06 -12.22 24.10
CA VAL A 181 1.96 -12.91 24.79
C VAL A 181 1.60 -12.27 26.14
N GLY A 182 2.13 -11.09 26.44
CA GLY A 182 1.75 -10.29 27.61
C GLY A 182 2.18 -10.88 28.95
N SER A 183 3.18 -11.76 28.98
CA SER A 183 3.69 -12.31 30.25
C SER A 183 4.45 -11.25 31.07
N LYS A 184 4.44 -11.42 32.40
CA LYS A 184 5.23 -10.57 33.30
C LYS A 184 6.70 -10.95 33.20
N ARG A 185 7.53 -9.93 32.97
CA ARG A 185 8.99 -10.01 32.97
C ARG A 185 9.51 -10.54 34.30
N ILE A 186 10.50 -11.41 34.23
CA ILE A 186 11.19 -11.97 35.39
C ILE A 186 12.69 -11.63 35.42
N VAL A 187 13.27 -11.22 34.28
CA VAL A 187 14.65 -10.76 34.18
C VAL A 187 14.71 -9.43 33.45
N ASP A 188 15.65 -8.58 33.83
CA ASP A 188 15.96 -7.32 33.18
C ASP A 188 17.46 -7.22 32.83
N HIS A 189 17.87 -6.04 32.36
CA HIS A 189 19.26 -5.80 31.96
C HIS A 189 20.24 -5.86 33.14
N THR A 190 19.80 -5.71 34.38
CA THR A 190 20.64 -5.81 35.58
C THR A 190 20.75 -7.24 36.12
N THR A 191 19.91 -8.15 35.62
CA THR A 191 19.81 -9.52 36.13
C THR A 191 21.04 -10.38 35.79
N PHE A 192 21.70 -10.11 34.67
CA PHE A 192 22.93 -10.78 34.27
C PHE A 192 24.01 -9.74 34.01
N THR A 193 25.18 -9.87 34.65
CA THR A 193 26.33 -8.96 34.50
C THR A 193 26.78 -8.77 33.04
N GLU A 194 26.52 -9.75 32.17
CA GLU A 194 26.85 -9.67 30.73
C GLU A 194 25.83 -8.89 29.89
N LEU A 195 24.70 -8.51 30.50
CA LEU A 195 23.66 -7.66 29.93
C LEU A 195 23.57 -6.30 30.65
N GLU A 196 24.33 -6.15 31.73
CA GLU A 196 24.37 -4.97 32.56
C GLU A 196 24.94 -3.81 31.76
N TRP A 197 24.13 -2.78 31.59
CA TRP A 197 24.59 -1.50 31.09
C TRP A 197 24.40 -0.47 32.17
N GLN A 198 25.42 0.37 32.34
CA GLN A 198 25.47 1.42 33.34
C GLN A 198 25.85 2.74 32.68
N ARG A 199 25.57 3.87 33.33
CA ARG A 199 26.07 5.16 32.84
C ARG A 199 27.59 5.22 33.06
N ASP A 200 28.30 5.71 32.06
CA ASP A 200 29.73 5.94 32.13
C ASP A 200 30.03 6.84 33.33
N SER A 201 30.98 6.40 34.14
CA SER A 201 31.29 7.01 35.44
C SER A 201 31.95 8.38 35.33
N ILE A 202 32.43 8.76 34.14
CA ILE A 202 33.13 10.02 33.85
C ILE A 202 32.27 10.93 32.97
N ALA A 203 31.47 10.35 32.07
CA ALA A 203 30.56 11.06 31.18
C ALA A 203 29.12 10.51 31.31
N PRO A 204 28.33 11.02 32.28
CA PRO A 204 27.02 10.44 32.66
C PRO A 204 25.99 10.36 31.53
N ASP A 205 26.21 11.08 30.43
CA ASP A 205 25.37 11.08 29.23
C ASP A 205 25.59 9.84 28.34
N PHE A 206 26.63 9.05 28.60
CA PHE A 206 26.96 7.83 27.86
C PHE A 206 26.63 6.58 28.67
N PHE A 207 26.25 5.50 27.97
CA PHE A 207 26.05 4.19 28.58
C PHE A 207 27.22 3.28 28.21
N GLU A 208 27.82 2.66 29.21
CA GLU A 208 28.73 1.53 29.03
C GLU A 208 27.89 0.29 28.70
N LEU A 209 27.97 -0.14 27.43
CA LEU A 209 27.24 -1.31 26.95
C LEU A 209 28.16 -2.55 26.95
N PRO A 210 27.67 -3.75 27.30
CA PRO A 210 28.44 -4.97 27.23
C PRO A 210 28.99 -5.25 25.81
N PRO A 211 30.10 -6.00 25.68
CA PRO A 211 30.59 -6.47 24.40
C PRO A 211 29.49 -7.23 23.62
N GLY A 212 29.19 -6.78 22.40
CA GLY A 212 28.05 -7.25 21.59
C GLY A 212 26.80 -6.35 21.63
N PHE A 213 26.75 -5.37 22.55
CA PHE A 213 25.78 -4.27 22.57
C PHE A 213 26.41 -2.91 22.22
N GLN A 214 27.73 -2.84 22.01
CA GLN A 214 28.43 -1.61 21.61
C GLN A 214 27.80 -1.00 20.34
N SER A 215 27.06 0.07 20.57
CA SER A 215 26.35 0.87 19.60
C SER A 215 27.34 1.61 18.71
N ASN A 216 27.65 1.05 17.54
CA ASN A 216 27.97 1.86 16.37
C ASN A 216 26.65 2.26 15.68
N VAL A 217 25.68 2.79 16.43
CA VAL A 217 24.49 3.42 15.83
C VAL A 217 24.92 4.81 15.37
N THR A 218 25.49 4.83 14.17
CA THR A 218 26.00 6.05 13.53
C THR A 218 24.85 6.92 13.03
N ALA A 219 25.10 8.21 12.84
CA ALA A 219 24.18 9.11 12.13
C ALA A 219 23.89 8.66 10.68
N GLN A 220 24.66 7.69 10.17
CA GLN A 220 24.42 7.03 8.89
C GLN A 220 23.29 6.02 9.02
N LEU A 221 23.23 5.19 10.06
CA LEU A 221 22.11 4.29 10.30
C LEU A 221 20.80 5.05 10.53
N LEU A 222 20.82 6.19 11.24
CA LEU A 222 19.65 7.06 11.36
C LEU A 222 19.17 7.53 9.99
N ARG A 223 20.08 7.99 9.12
CA ARG A 223 19.75 8.43 7.77
C ARG A 223 19.24 7.30 6.88
N GLU A 224 19.82 6.11 6.98
CA GLU A 224 19.31 4.94 6.26
C GLU A 224 17.91 4.59 6.76
N VAL A 225 17.66 4.58 8.07
CA VAL A 225 16.33 4.35 8.63
C VAL A 225 15.35 5.46 8.21
N GLU A 226 15.75 6.74 8.19
CA GLU A 226 14.93 7.84 7.68
C GLU A 226 14.58 7.67 6.20
N ASN A 227 15.54 7.24 5.37
CA ASN A 227 15.35 7.04 3.94
C ASN A 227 14.45 5.84 3.64
N ILE A 228 14.60 4.75 4.41
CA ILE A 228 13.85 3.51 4.19
C ILE A 228 12.55 3.45 4.99
N ARG A 229 12.32 4.30 5.99
CA ARG A 229 11.09 4.26 6.81
C ARG A 229 9.82 4.35 5.96
N ASP A 230 9.92 5.14 4.90
CA ASP A 230 8.82 5.37 3.96
C ASP A 230 8.91 4.41 2.74
N GLU A 231 9.81 3.41 2.78
CA GLU A 231 9.84 2.35 1.78
C GLU A 231 8.76 1.29 2.05
N PRO A 232 8.01 0.86 1.03
CA PRO A 232 6.87 -0.05 1.17
C PRO A 232 7.18 -1.39 1.83
N VAL A 233 8.44 -1.84 1.77
CA VAL A 233 8.88 -3.09 2.40
C VAL A 233 8.69 -3.06 3.92
N TRP A 234 8.66 -1.89 4.55
CA TRP A 234 8.50 -1.77 6.00
C TRP A 234 7.05 -1.69 6.46
N ASP A 235 6.08 -1.52 5.55
CA ASP A 235 4.65 -1.51 5.88
C ASP A 235 4.19 -2.89 6.40
N GLU A 236 4.72 -3.99 5.81
CA GLU A 236 4.48 -5.37 6.27
C GLU A 236 5.37 -5.79 7.47
N HIS A 237 6.26 -4.90 7.89
CA HIS A 237 7.25 -5.13 8.93
C HIS A 237 7.29 -3.96 9.93
N ALA A 238 6.17 -3.26 10.10
CA ALA A 238 6.09 -2.01 10.86
C ALA A 238 6.55 -2.17 12.31
N ASP A 239 6.28 -3.32 12.93
CA ASP A 239 6.75 -3.63 14.29
C ASP A 239 8.27 -3.81 14.36
N LEU A 240 8.91 -4.32 13.31
CA LEU A 240 10.37 -4.47 13.22
C LEU A 240 11.04 -3.12 12.96
N LEU A 241 10.46 -2.29 12.10
CA LEU A 241 10.89 -0.91 11.88
C LEU A 241 10.75 -0.11 13.18
N LEU A 242 9.61 -0.23 13.87
CA LEU A 242 9.37 0.40 15.17
C LEU A 242 10.38 -0.09 16.21
N TRP A 243 10.70 -1.39 16.24
CA TRP A 243 11.73 -1.95 17.11
C TRP A 243 13.12 -1.39 16.79
N LEU A 244 13.49 -1.27 15.51
CA LEU A 244 14.77 -0.68 15.08
C LEU A 244 14.87 0.80 15.48
N ILE A 245 13.79 1.58 15.35
CA ILE A 245 13.75 2.99 15.76
C ILE A 245 13.81 3.10 17.30
N CYS A 246 13.11 2.21 18.03
CA CYS A 246 13.16 2.12 19.51
C CYS A 246 14.57 1.81 20.02
N ILE A 247 15.18 0.73 19.51
CA ILE A 247 16.52 0.30 19.92
C ILE A 247 17.56 1.35 19.51
N GLY A 248 17.49 1.88 18.28
CA GLY A 248 18.37 2.94 17.81
C GLY A 248 18.32 4.20 18.68
N GLY A 249 17.12 4.65 19.05
CA GLY A 249 16.94 5.81 19.94
C GLY A 249 17.45 5.58 21.36
N VAL A 250 17.20 4.40 21.93
CA VAL A 250 17.62 4.03 23.29
C VAL A 250 19.15 4.00 23.41
N PHE A 251 19.86 3.55 22.36
CA PHE A 251 21.32 3.39 22.39
C PHE A 251 22.10 4.49 21.62
N ALA A 252 21.44 5.50 21.06
CA ALA A 252 22.09 6.65 20.42
C ALA A 252 22.63 7.66 21.45
N PRO A 253 23.74 8.37 21.19
CA PRO A 253 24.26 9.41 22.08
C PRO A 253 23.34 10.64 22.15
N ASP A 254 23.33 11.34 23.28
CA ASP A 254 22.56 12.57 23.46
C ASP A 254 22.98 13.65 22.44
N GLY A 255 21.98 14.34 21.88
CA GLY A 255 22.18 15.30 20.79
C GLY A 255 21.40 14.94 19.52
N PRO A 256 21.85 15.41 18.34
CA PRO A 256 21.04 15.37 17.11
C PRO A 256 20.57 13.97 16.69
N VAL A 257 21.38 12.94 16.95
CA VAL A 257 21.08 11.54 16.54
C VAL A 257 19.93 10.97 17.38
N ARG A 258 19.99 11.08 18.72
CA ARG A 258 18.89 10.64 19.60
C ARG A 258 17.61 11.46 19.38
N SER A 259 17.73 12.78 19.13
CA SER A 259 16.58 13.62 18.78
C SER A 259 15.92 13.20 17.46
N GLY A 260 16.70 12.81 16.45
CA GLY A 260 16.20 12.29 15.17
C GLY A 260 15.42 10.99 15.34
N TYR A 261 15.96 9.99 16.06
CA TYR A 261 15.23 8.76 16.37
C TYR A 261 13.95 9.03 17.18
N THR A 262 13.97 9.98 18.12
CA THR A 262 12.78 10.35 18.90
C THR A 262 11.71 11.02 18.03
N ALA A 263 12.12 11.83 17.06
CA ALA A 263 11.20 12.43 16.09
C ALA A 263 10.58 11.37 15.17
N LEU A 264 11.38 10.40 14.72
CA LEU A 264 10.90 9.24 13.95
C LEU A 264 9.84 8.44 14.73
N LEU A 265 10.12 8.11 15.99
CA LEU A 265 9.19 7.41 16.89
C LEU A 265 7.85 8.13 17.08
N ARG A 266 7.88 9.45 17.19
CA ARG A 266 6.65 10.26 17.32
C ARG A 266 5.87 10.34 16.01
N SER A 267 6.56 10.25 14.88
CA SER A 267 5.94 10.26 13.55
C SER A 267 5.27 8.94 13.15
N THR A 268 5.62 7.82 13.80
CA THR A 268 5.10 6.47 13.47
C THR A 268 3.81 6.05 14.20
N GLY A 269 3.20 6.89 15.05
CA GLY A 269 1.82 6.75 15.58
C GLY A 269 1.54 5.58 16.55
N PHE A 270 1.19 5.88 17.81
CA PHE A 270 0.88 4.89 18.85
C PHE A 270 -0.63 4.88 19.16
N GLU A 271 -1.42 3.98 18.55
CA GLU A 271 -2.77 3.63 19.01
C GLU A 271 -3.00 2.10 18.93
N ARG A 272 -3.19 1.44 20.09
CA ARG A 272 -3.47 0.00 20.23
C ARG A 272 -4.98 -0.25 20.46
N PRO A 273 -5.56 -1.35 19.94
CA PRO A 273 -6.75 -1.96 20.53
C PRO A 273 -6.41 -3.22 21.35
N SER A 274 -7.19 -3.41 22.41
CA SER A 274 -7.11 -4.44 23.45
C SER A 274 -7.63 -5.82 23.03
N GLN A 275 -6.89 -6.85 23.48
CA GLN A 275 -7.21 -8.26 23.70
C GLN A 275 -8.69 -8.67 23.64
N HIS A 276 -9.04 -9.62 22.75
CA HIS A 276 -9.89 -10.81 23.00
C HIS A 276 -9.46 -11.94 22.05
N SER A 277 -9.03 -13.06 22.64
CA SER A 277 -8.78 -14.40 22.10
C SER A 277 -8.87 -14.63 20.57
N ILE A 278 -7.71 -14.75 19.91
CA ILE A 278 -7.61 -15.25 18.54
C ILE A 278 -7.80 -16.78 18.54
N ASN A 279 -8.90 -17.23 17.97
CA ASN A 279 -9.14 -18.63 17.63
C ASN A 279 -8.47 -18.89 16.27
N LEU A 280 -7.45 -19.76 16.22
CA LEU A 280 -6.59 -19.98 15.03
C LEU A 280 -7.34 -20.49 13.78
N ASN A 281 -8.63 -20.85 13.90
CA ASN A 281 -9.51 -21.19 12.78
C ASN A 281 -10.20 -19.97 12.13
N GLU A 282 -10.07 -18.76 12.69
CA GLU A 282 -10.53 -17.51 12.05
C GLU A 282 -9.43 -16.84 11.21
N PHE A 283 -8.14 -17.12 11.45
CA PHE A 283 -7.05 -16.50 10.67
C PHE A 283 -6.96 -16.99 9.22
N THR A 284 -7.58 -18.14 8.90
CA THR A 284 -7.77 -18.61 7.52
C THR A 284 -9.07 -18.10 6.88
N LYS A 285 -9.76 -17.16 7.55
CA LYS A 285 -10.93 -16.43 7.05
C LYS A 285 -10.85 -14.94 7.43
N MET A 286 -9.90 -14.19 6.88
CA MET A 286 -10.38 -12.96 6.22
C MET A 286 -11.07 -13.45 4.96
N ALA A 287 -12.39 -13.64 5.04
CA ALA A 287 -13.14 -14.27 3.97
C ALA A 287 -12.95 -13.45 2.69
N ALA A 288 -12.24 -14.02 1.71
CA ALA A 288 -12.16 -13.49 0.35
C ALA A 288 -13.56 -13.01 -0.06
N LYS A 289 -13.69 -11.70 -0.29
CA LYS A 289 -14.99 -11.08 -0.52
C LYS A 289 -15.48 -11.41 -1.92
N SER A 290 -16.78 -11.67 -2.06
CA SER A 290 -17.41 -11.67 -3.38
C SER A 290 -17.81 -10.25 -3.75
N VAL A 291 -17.29 -9.76 -4.89
CA VAL A 291 -17.60 -8.45 -5.42
C VAL A 291 -18.35 -8.60 -6.74
N PHE A 292 -19.51 -7.96 -6.85
CA PHE A 292 -20.21 -7.80 -8.11
C PHE A 292 -20.04 -6.36 -8.61
N ILE A 293 -19.46 -6.18 -9.79
CA ILE A 293 -19.27 -4.86 -10.39
C ILE A 293 -19.97 -4.75 -11.74
N THR A 294 -20.74 -3.69 -11.92
CA THR A 294 -21.25 -3.30 -13.25
C THR A 294 -20.33 -2.25 -13.85
N GLY A 295 -20.17 -2.27 -15.18
CA GLY A 295 -19.44 -1.22 -15.89
C GLY A 295 -17.92 -1.38 -15.96
N THR A 296 -17.40 -2.59 -15.76
CA THR A 296 -15.95 -2.91 -15.85
C THR A 296 -15.32 -2.58 -17.22
N THR A 297 -16.15 -2.50 -18.28
CA THR A 297 -15.68 -2.08 -19.61
C THR A 297 -15.80 -0.57 -19.86
N GLY A 298 -16.36 0.17 -18.91
CA GLY A 298 -16.49 1.63 -18.92
C GLY A 298 -15.30 2.33 -18.25
N PHE A 299 -15.34 3.66 -18.27
CA PHE A 299 -14.25 4.51 -17.78
C PHE A 299 -14.06 4.41 -16.26
N ILE A 300 -15.11 4.73 -15.49
CA ILE A 300 -15.08 4.68 -14.02
C ILE A 300 -14.96 3.24 -13.53
N GLY A 301 -15.88 2.37 -13.94
CA GLY A 301 -15.91 0.98 -13.49
C GLY A 301 -14.67 0.18 -13.90
N GLY A 302 -14.08 0.48 -15.05
CA GLY A 302 -12.83 -0.14 -15.48
C GLY A 302 -11.64 0.25 -14.62
N ASP A 303 -11.47 1.54 -14.33
CA ASP A 303 -10.37 2.01 -13.46
C ASP A 303 -10.57 1.59 -12.00
N ALA A 304 -11.81 1.61 -11.50
CA ALA A 304 -12.15 1.12 -10.16
C ALA A 304 -11.88 -0.38 -10.04
N PHE A 305 -12.24 -1.17 -11.06
CA PHE A 305 -11.94 -2.60 -11.12
C PHE A 305 -10.42 -2.87 -11.13
N TYR A 306 -9.66 -2.10 -11.90
CA TYR A 306 -8.20 -2.17 -11.90
C TYR A 306 -7.62 -1.93 -10.49
N ALA A 307 -8.06 -0.86 -9.82
CA ALA A 307 -7.58 -0.53 -8.47
C ALA A 307 -7.93 -1.62 -7.45
N LEU A 308 -9.18 -2.11 -7.47
CA LEU A 308 -9.66 -3.17 -6.60
C LEU A 308 -8.90 -4.48 -6.80
N HIS A 309 -8.80 -4.97 -8.04
CA HIS A 309 -8.12 -6.23 -8.32
C HIS A 309 -6.61 -6.15 -8.03
N LYS A 310 -6.00 -4.97 -8.18
CA LYS A 310 -4.60 -4.76 -7.80
C LYS A 310 -4.39 -4.85 -6.29
N ALA A 311 -5.29 -4.25 -5.51
CA ALA A 311 -5.20 -4.24 -4.05
C ALA A 311 -5.63 -5.57 -3.41
N HIS A 312 -6.67 -6.21 -3.97
CA HIS A 312 -7.29 -7.42 -3.44
C HIS A 312 -7.42 -8.52 -4.50
N PRO A 313 -6.30 -9.04 -5.05
CA PRO A 313 -6.33 -10.09 -6.06
C PRO A 313 -6.91 -11.42 -5.54
N ASP A 314 -7.02 -11.57 -4.21
CA ASP A 314 -7.61 -12.70 -3.50
C ASP A 314 -9.15 -12.67 -3.47
N TRP A 315 -9.78 -11.52 -3.77
CA TRP A 315 -11.24 -11.39 -3.82
C TRP A 315 -11.83 -12.05 -5.08
N LYS A 316 -13.11 -12.41 -4.99
CA LYS A 316 -13.85 -13.07 -6.07
C LYS A 316 -14.69 -12.06 -6.82
N TYR A 317 -14.29 -11.74 -8.04
CA TYR A 317 -14.97 -10.74 -8.86
C TYR A 317 -15.97 -11.37 -9.83
N THR A 318 -17.20 -10.88 -9.80
CA THR A 318 -18.22 -11.09 -10.83
C THR A 318 -18.44 -9.78 -11.58
N ILE A 319 -18.32 -9.80 -12.90
CA ILE A 319 -18.46 -8.60 -13.74
C ILE A 319 -19.70 -8.71 -14.63
N LEU A 320 -20.51 -7.66 -14.70
CA LEU A 320 -21.62 -7.58 -15.66
C LEU A 320 -21.09 -7.20 -17.04
N VAL A 321 -21.30 -8.07 -18.03
CA VAL A 321 -20.91 -7.83 -19.42
C VAL A 321 -22.05 -8.17 -20.38
N ARG A 322 -22.23 -7.34 -21.42
CA ARG A 322 -23.34 -7.48 -22.39
C ARG A 322 -23.23 -8.70 -23.29
N SER A 323 -22.04 -9.29 -23.42
CA SER A 323 -21.81 -10.48 -24.22
C SER A 323 -20.58 -11.24 -23.72
N GLU A 324 -20.50 -12.52 -24.08
CA GLU A 324 -19.30 -13.33 -23.82
C GLU A 324 -18.03 -12.71 -24.39
N ASP A 325 -18.09 -12.15 -25.60
CA ASP A 325 -16.89 -11.59 -26.25
C ASP A 325 -16.32 -10.41 -25.46
N LYS A 326 -17.20 -9.52 -24.95
CA LYS A 326 -16.77 -8.44 -24.05
C LYS A 326 -16.21 -8.97 -22.74
N GLY A 327 -16.76 -10.08 -22.23
CA GLY A 327 -16.23 -10.78 -21.07
C GLY A 327 -14.85 -11.37 -21.33
N LYS A 328 -14.64 -12.02 -22.48
CA LYS A 328 -13.37 -12.60 -22.90
C LYS A 328 -12.28 -11.54 -23.03
N ASP A 329 -12.61 -10.35 -23.52
CA ASP A 329 -11.65 -9.24 -23.59
C ASP A 329 -11.13 -8.83 -22.20
N VAL A 330 -12.00 -8.81 -21.19
CA VAL A 330 -11.59 -8.56 -19.80
C VAL A 330 -10.81 -9.77 -19.24
N GLN A 331 -11.28 -10.99 -19.47
CA GLN A 331 -10.64 -12.22 -18.98
C GLN A 331 -9.23 -12.47 -19.54
N LYS A 332 -8.88 -11.90 -20.71
CA LYS A 332 -7.49 -11.91 -21.21
C LYS A 332 -6.51 -11.28 -20.21
N GLN A 333 -6.95 -10.25 -19.49
CA GLN A 333 -6.15 -9.56 -18.47
C GLN A 333 -6.43 -10.09 -17.06
N TYR A 334 -7.65 -10.59 -16.82
CA TYR A 334 -8.12 -11.06 -15.51
C TYR A 334 -8.76 -12.44 -15.60
N PRO A 335 -7.98 -13.54 -15.70
CA PRO A 335 -8.50 -14.87 -16.01
C PRO A 335 -9.51 -15.44 -15.01
N ASN A 336 -9.45 -14.99 -13.74
CA ASN A 336 -10.23 -15.54 -12.64
C ASN A 336 -11.60 -14.84 -12.43
N VAL A 337 -11.94 -13.84 -13.24
CA VAL A 337 -13.23 -13.12 -13.08
C VAL A 337 -14.39 -13.98 -13.60
N LYS A 338 -15.47 -14.03 -12.83
CA LYS A 338 -16.75 -14.62 -13.23
C LYS A 338 -17.54 -13.64 -14.08
N LEU A 339 -18.20 -14.13 -15.12
CA LEU A 339 -19.05 -13.30 -15.98
C LEU A 339 -20.52 -13.43 -15.55
N ALA A 340 -21.18 -12.30 -15.29
CA ALA A 340 -22.62 -12.17 -15.33
C ALA A 340 -22.99 -11.62 -16.72
N ILE A 341 -23.52 -12.48 -17.59
CA ILE A 341 -23.82 -12.10 -18.98
C ILE A 341 -25.23 -11.52 -19.03
N GLY A 342 -25.33 -10.23 -19.34
CA GLY A 342 -26.59 -9.50 -19.39
C GLY A 342 -26.39 -8.00 -19.60
N SER A 343 -27.46 -7.33 -19.97
CA SER A 343 -27.60 -5.88 -20.01
C SER A 343 -28.15 -5.34 -18.69
N LEU A 344 -28.30 -4.02 -18.58
CA LEU A 344 -28.91 -3.39 -17.41
C LEU A 344 -30.42 -3.67 -17.31
N ASP A 345 -31.05 -4.09 -18.41
CA ASP A 345 -32.46 -4.49 -18.47
C ASP A 345 -32.71 -5.94 -17.98
N ASP A 346 -31.65 -6.75 -17.85
CA ASP A 346 -31.74 -8.14 -17.43
C ASP A 346 -31.81 -8.28 -15.90
N SER A 347 -32.92 -7.82 -15.31
CA SER A 347 -33.08 -7.71 -13.85
C SER A 347 -32.73 -8.99 -13.09
N LYS A 348 -33.13 -10.16 -13.61
CA LYS A 348 -32.84 -11.47 -13.00
C LYS A 348 -31.35 -11.80 -12.93
N VAL A 349 -30.56 -11.35 -13.91
CA VAL A 349 -29.10 -11.54 -13.93
C VAL A 349 -28.47 -10.68 -12.84
N ILE A 350 -28.91 -9.42 -12.74
CA ILE A 350 -28.42 -8.45 -11.76
C ILE A 350 -28.82 -8.85 -10.34
N GLU A 351 -30.08 -9.21 -10.11
CA GLU A 351 -30.61 -9.68 -8.82
C GLU A 351 -29.81 -10.88 -8.31
N LYS A 352 -29.57 -11.87 -9.18
CA LYS A 352 -28.77 -13.05 -8.83
C LYS A 352 -27.32 -12.70 -8.50
N ALA A 353 -26.67 -11.87 -9.33
CA ALA A 353 -25.28 -11.50 -9.09
C ALA A 353 -25.12 -10.65 -7.82
N ALA A 354 -26.07 -9.75 -7.56
CA ALA A 354 -26.11 -8.92 -6.36
C ALA A 354 -26.39 -9.74 -5.09
N SER A 355 -27.25 -10.77 -5.15
CA SER A 355 -27.54 -11.61 -3.97
C SER A 355 -26.41 -12.57 -3.58
N GLU A 356 -25.51 -12.87 -4.52
CA GLU A 356 -24.31 -13.69 -4.31
C GLU A 356 -23.09 -12.86 -3.84
N ALA A 357 -23.17 -11.54 -3.87
CA ALA A 357 -22.06 -10.62 -3.63
C ALA A 357 -22.09 -10.01 -2.22
N ASP A 358 -20.94 -9.98 -1.54
CA ASP A 358 -20.77 -9.20 -0.31
C ASP A 358 -20.80 -7.69 -0.62
N ILE A 359 -20.20 -7.29 -1.74
CA ILE A 359 -20.06 -5.90 -2.17
C ILE A 359 -20.54 -5.74 -3.62
N VAL A 360 -21.48 -4.84 -3.85
CA VAL A 360 -21.96 -4.45 -5.18
C VAL A 360 -21.45 -3.05 -5.51
N ILE A 361 -20.74 -2.92 -6.63
CA ILE A 361 -20.22 -1.65 -7.15
C ILE A 361 -20.94 -1.35 -8.46
N HIS A 362 -21.85 -0.39 -8.42
CA HIS A 362 -22.71 -0.06 -9.55
C HIS A 362 -22.19 1.19 -10.26
N THR A 363 -21.61 1.01 -11.46
CA THR A 363 -21.03 2.11 -12.26
C THR A 363 -21.56 2.20 -13.70
N ALA A 364 -22.21 1.15 -14.21
CA ALA A 364 -22.78 1.14 -15.55
C ALA A 364 -24.11 1.88 -15.56
N ASP A 365 -24.11 3.07 -16.18
CA ASP A 365 -25.30 3.94 -16.32
C ASP A 365 -26.06 4.09 -15.00
N SER A 366 -25.30 4.08 -13.90
CA SER A 366 -25.83 3.82 -12.57
C SER A 366 -26.70 4.95 -12.07
N SER A 367 -26.40 6.18 -12.47
CA SER A 367 -27.16 7.39 -12.16
C SER A 367 -28.48 7.52 -12.93
N ASP A 368 -28.69 6.73 -13.99
CA ASP A 368 -29.77 6.95 -14.97
C ASP A 368 -30.57 5.68 -15.30
N HIS A 369 -30.23 4.52 -14.72
CA HIS A 369 -30.88 3.24 -14.99
C HIS A 369 -31.67 2.68 -13.77
N GLN A 370 -32.90 3.18 -13.58
CA GLN A 370 -33.77 2.79 -12.45
C GLN A 370 -33.97 1.27 -12.31
N GLY A 371 -34.08 0.54 -13.43
CA GLY A 371 -34.30 -0.91 -13.42
C GLY A 371 -33.14 -1.68 -12.78
N ALA A 372 -31.91 -1.22 -12.98
CA ALA A 372 -30.71 -1.86 -12.45
C ALA A 372 -30.57 -1.58 -10.96
N ALA A 373 -30.82 -0.33 -10.53
CA ALA A 373 -30.86 0.04 -9.12
C ALA A 373 -31.90 -0.78 -8.33
N LYS A 374 -33.11 -0.97 -8.89
CA LYS A 374 -34.16 -1.81 -8.29
C LYS A 374 -33.75 -3.28 -8.21
N ALA A 375 -33.11 -3.81 -9.24
CA ALA A 375 -32.63 -5.19 -9.29
C ALA A 375 -31.50 -5.45 -8.27
N ILE A 376 -30.55 -4.52 -8.12
CA ILE A 376 -29.50 -4.59 -7.10
C ILE A 376 -30.09 -4.58 -5.70
N ALA A 377 -31.00 -3.64 -5.41
CA ALA A 377 -31.70 -3.56 -4.13
C ALA A 377 -32.45 -4.86 -3.80
N ALA A 378 -33.18 -5.41 -4.77
CA ALA A 378 -33.90 -6.68 -4.61
C ALA A 378 -32.97 -7.86 -4.36
N GLY A 379 -31.87 -7.96 -5.12
CA GLY A 379 -30.85 -8.99 -4.94
C GLY A 379 -30.24 -8.95 -3.54
N LEU A 380 -29.74 -7.78 -3.11
CA LEU A 380 -29.14 -7.61 -1.79
C LEU A 380 -30.14 -7.93 -0.66
N ARG A 381 -31.39 -7.48 -0.77
CA ARG A 381 -32.42 -7.80 0.24
C ARG A 381 -32.77 -9.28 0.33
N SER A 382 -32.58 -10.04 -0.74
CA SER A 382 -33.02 -11.44 -0.78
C SER A 382 -32.18 -12.38 0.08
N THR A 383 -30.91 -12.04 0.32
CA THR A 383 -29.92 -12.91 0.98
C THR A 383 -29.20 -12.27 2.15
N HIS A 384 -29.16 -10.93 2.24
CA HIS A 384 -28.45 -10.23 3.29
C HIS A 384 -29.34 -9.89 4.49
N SER A 385 -28.70 -9.81 5.67
CA SER A 385 -29.34 -9.52 6.94
C SER A 385 -28.38 -8.75 7.85
N SER A 386 -28.84 -8.30 9.01
CA SER A 386 -27.98 -7.65 10.02
C SER A 386 -26.77 -8.48 10.46
N SER A 387 -26.87 -9.81 10.36
CA SER A 387 -25.78 -10.76 10.68
C SER A 387 -24.84 -11.04 9.50
N ASN A 388 -25.28 -10.74 8.27
CA ASN A 388 -24.52 -10.89 7.03
C ASN A 388 -24.87 -9.74 6.08
N PRO A 389 -24.39 -8.51 6.35
CA PRO A 389 -24.79 -7.33 5.60
C PRO A 389 -24.23 -7.37 4.18
N GLY A 390 -25.02 -6.87 3.22
CA GLY A 390 -24.59 -6.63 1.86
C GLY A 390 -24.28 -5.14 1.66
N TYR A 391 -23.23 -4.83 0.92
CA TYR A 391 -22.78 -3.46 0.70
C TYR A 391 -23.06 -3.02 -0.72
N TRP A 392 -23.55 -1.79 -0.89
CA TRP A 392 -23.82 -1.20 -2.19
C TRP A 392 -23.12 0.13 -2.32
N ILE A 393 -22.10 0.19 -3.18
CA ILE A 393 -21.44 1.42 -3.61
C ILE A 393 -22.08 1.81 -4.94
N HIS A 394 -22.86 2.88 -4.92
CA HIS A 394 -23.59 3.41 -6.05
C HIS A 394 -22.90 4.65 -6.61
N ILE A 395 -22.56 4.67 -7.89
CA ILE A 395 -22.02 5.87 -8.53
C ILE A 395 -23.17 6.68 -9.12
N SER A 396 -23.44 7.85 -8.54
CA SER A 396 -24.34 8.86 -9.11
C SER A 396 -23.47 9.93 -9.82
N GLY A 397 -23.83 11.21 -9.77
CA GLY A 397 -23.02 12.29 -10.34
C GLY A 397 -23.44 13.68 -9.89
N THR A 398 -22.50 14.62 -9.81
CA THR A 398 -22.84 16.00 -9.41
C THR A 398 -23.62 16.77 -10.48
N GLY A 399 -23.94 16.16 -11.62
CA GLY A 399 -24.92 16.68 -12.57
C GLY A 399 -26.26 16.99 -11.90
N ILE A 400 -26.60 16.30 -10.81
CA ILE A 400 -27.76 16.61 -9.96
C ILE A 400 -27.75 18.04 -9.41
N LEU A 401 -26.58 18.65 -9.20
CA LEU A 401 -26.42 20.01 -8.68
C LEU A 401 -26.71 21.09 -9.74
N CYS A 402 -26.78 20.73 -11.02
CA CYS A 402 -27.11 21.63 -12.12
C CYS A 402 -28.59 22.03 -12.16
N TRP A 403 -29.45 21.39 -11.35
CA TRP A 403 -30.91 21.51 -11.42
C TRP A 403 -31.38 22.97 -11.43
N TYR A 404 -30.79 23.84 -10.60
CA TYR A 404 -31.24 25.21 -10.47
C TYR A 404 -31.02 26.00 -11.77
N ASP A 405 -29.86 25.84 -12.39
CA ASP A 405 -29.54 26.51 -13.65
C ASP A 405 -30.36 25.93 -14.80
N MET A 406 -30.66 24.63 -14.78
CA MET A 406 -31.53 23.99 -15.76
C MET A 406 -32.97 24.53 -15.67
N ASP A 407 -33.55 24.56 -14.47
CA ASP A 407 -34.93 25.01 -14.24
C ASP A 407 -35.09 26.51 -14.54
N ASN A 408 -34.06 27.30 -14.28
CA ASN A 408 -34.07 28.76 -14.49
C ASN A 408 -33.36 29.22 -15.78
N LYS A 409 -32.88 28.28 -16.61
CA LYS A 409 -32.19 28.53 -17.89
C LYS A 409 -30.98 29.47 -17.78
N ARG A 410 -30.19 29.32 -16.72
CA ARG A 410 -29.06 30.21 -16.39
C ARG A 410 -27.75 29.82 -17.06
N TYR A 411 -27.80 29.63 -18.37
CA TYR A 411 -26.66 29.10 -19.12
C TYR A 411 -25.49 30.10 -19.17
N GLY A 412 -24.35 29.70 -18.59
CA GLY A 412 -23.11 30.49 -18.59
C GLY A 412 -23.01 31.54 -17.48
N GLU A 413 -23.97 31.58 -16.56
CA GLU A 413 -23.96 32.52 -15.43
C GLU A 413 -23.14 32.01 -14.24
N ALA A 414 -22.66 32.95 -13.41
CA ALA A 414 -21.91 32.64 -12.20
C ALA A 414 -22.77 31.88 -11.16
N PRO A 415 -22.16 31.00 -10.35
CA PRO A 415 -22.89 30.29 -9.30
C PRO A 415 -23.46 31.27 -8.26
N LEU A 416 -24.66 30.97 -7.77
CA LEU A 416 -25.25 31.69 -6.64
C LEU A 416 -24.73 31.18 -5.29
N PRO A 417 -24.72 32.03 -4.23
CA PRO A 417 -24.45 31.59 -2.86
C PRO A 417 -25.34 30.42 -2.41
N GLU A 418 -26.60 30.38 -2.84
CA GLU A 418 -27.56 29.32 -2.50
C GLU A 418 -27.22 27.98 -3.16
N GLN A 419 -26.35 27.95 -4.17
CA GLN A 419 -25.85 26.74 -4.85
C GLN A 419 -24.60 26.15 -4.17
N ALA A 420 -24.33 26.53 -2.92
CA ALA A 420 -23.34 25.84 -2.09
C ALA A 420 -23.89 24.53 -1.51
N TYR A 421 -23.21 23.42 -1.81
CA TYR A 421 -23.53 22.07 -1.33
C TYR A 421 -22.30 21.43 -0.66
N ASN A 422 -22.52 20.60 0.34
CA ASN A 422 -21.49 19.74 0.93
C ASN A 422 -22.12 18.43 1.41
N ASP A 423 -21.31 17.38 1.46
CA ASP A 423 -21.77 16.00 1.72
C ASP A 423 -21.77 15.61 3.21
N LEU A 424 -21.41 16.54 4.11
CA LEU A 424 -21.30 16.29 5.55
C LEU A 424 -22.40 16.99 6.35
N GLU A 425 -22.20 18.26 6.72
CA GLU A 425 -23.20 19.02 7.49
C GLU A 425 -24.41 19.42 6.63
N GLY A 426 -24.22 19.53 5.31
CA GLY A 426 -25.23 19.94 4.34
C GLY A 426 -25.89 18.78 3.58
N VAL A 427 -25.67 17.53 3.99
CA VAL A 427 -26.13 16.34 3.24
C VAL A 427 -27.63 16.33 3.00
N ASP A 428 -28.42 16.78 3.98
CA ASP A 428 -29.89 16.82 3.87
C ASP A 428 -30.32 17.64 2.65
N LYS A 429 -29.68 18.80 2.42
CA LYS A 429 -29.96 19.68 1.27
C LYS A 429 -29.71 18.99 -0.07
N VAL A 430 -28.73 18.07 -0.13
CA VAL A 430 -28.39 17.31 -1.34
C VAL A 430 -29.38 16.16 -1.54
N THR A 431 -29.70 15.44 -0.46
CA THR A 431 -30.63 14.29 -0.51
C THR A 431 -32.10 14.70 -0.63
N SER A 432 -32.41 16.00 -0.51
CA SER A 432 -33.77 16.56 -0.64
C SER A 432 -33.93 17.46 -1.88
N LEU A 433 -33.07 17.34 -2.89
CA LEU A 433 -33.17 18.12 -4.13
C LEU A 433 -34.50 17.84 -4.87
N PRO A 434 -35.00 18.81 -5.67
CA PRO A 434 -36.25 18.66 -6.42
C PRO A 434 -36.24 17.47 -7.37
N ASP A 435 -37.42 16.89 -7.63
CA ASP A 435 -37.58 15.76 -8.56
C ASP A 435 -37.19 16.09 -10.01
N THR A 436 -37.09 17.39 -10.37
CA THR A 436 -36.57 17.86 -11.66
C THR A 436 -35.05 17.77 -11.76
N ALA A 437 -34.35 17.61 -10.63
CA ALA A 437 -32.91 17.50 -10.63
C ALA A 437 -32.44 16.26 -11.40
N PHE A 438 -31.37 16.42 -12.17
CA PHE A 438 -30.80 15.34 -12.96
C PHE A 438 -30.36 14.17 -12.06
N HIS A 439 -30.49 12.92 -12.52
CA HIS A 439 -30.24 11.69 -11.73
C HIS A 439 -31.16 11.45 -10.51
N ARG A 440 -32.04 12.40 -10.16
CA ARG A 440 -32.82 12.34 -8.91
C ARG A 440 -33.74 11.13 -8.83
N ASP A 441 -34.27 10.68 -9.95
CA ASP A 441 -35.17 9.54 -10.05
C ASP A 441 -34.48 8.23 -9.60
N VAL A 442 -33.19 8.06 -9.90
CA VAL A 442 -32.40 6.92 -9.42
C VAL A 442 -31.89 7.15 -8.00
N ASP A 443 -31.38 8.35 -7.68
CA ASP A 443 -30.91 8.69 -6.33
C ASP A 443 -31.98 8.40 -5.26
N LYS A 444 -33.26 8.70 -5.55
CA LYS A 444 -34.37 8.38 -4.64
C LYS A 444 -34.53 6.89 -4.39
N ILE A 445 -34.39 6.04 -5.41
CA ILE A 445 -34.47 4.58 -5.26
C ILE A 445 -33.37 4.08 -4.32
N VAL A 446 -32.15 4.60 -4.50
CA VAL A 446 -30.97 4.20 -3.74
C VAL A 446 -31.05 4.71 -2.29
N LEU A 447 -31.47 5.96 -2.09
CA LEU A 447 -31.71 6.56 -0.77
C LEU A 447 -32.84 5.84 -0.01
N ASP A 448 -33.93 5.51 -0.70
CA ASP A 448 -35.03 4.75 -0.11
C ASP A 448 -34.55 3.37 0.35
N GLU A 449 -33.72 2.69 -0.44
CA GLU A 449 -33.12 1.42 -0.03
C GLU A 449 -32.20 1.60 1.19
N ALA A 450 -31.36 2.64 1.17
CA ALA A 450 -30.47 2.98 2.27
C ALA A 450 -31.20 3.24 3.60
N ALA A 451 -32.46 3.68 3.55
CA ALA A 451 -33.29 3.99 4.72
C ALA A 451 -34.11 2.82 5.26
N LYS A 452 -34.40 1.79 4.45
CA LYS A 452 -35.31 0.70 4.84
C LYS A 452 -34.75 -0.23 5.92
N ASP A 453 -33.59 -0.84 5.66
CA ASP A 453 -32.88 -1.68 6.65
C ASP A 453 -31.36 -1.48 6.50
N PRO A 454 -30.82 -0.38 7.08
CA PRO A 454 -29.40 -0.04 7.01
C PRO A 454 -28.48 -1.07 7.70
N SER A 455 -29.07 -2.01 8.46
CA SER A 455 -28.32 -3.08 9.11
C SER A 455 -28.07 -4.25 8.17
N ALA A 456 -29.00 -4.52 7.24
CA ALA A 456 -28.90 -5.59 6.25
C ALA A 456 -28.29 -5.13 4.92
N VAL A 457 -28.65 -3.92 4.45
CA VAL A 457 -28.13 -3.36 3.21
C VAL A 457 -27.47 -2.02 3.50
N LYS A 458 -26.15 -1.97 3.35
CA LYS A 458 -25.30 -0.81 3.65
C LYS A 458 -24.97 -0.08 2.37
N VAL A 459 -25.58 1.08 2.19
CA VAL A 459 -25.49 1.84 0.93
C VAL A 459 -24.55 3.04 1.09
N ALA A 460 -23.69 3.28 0.10
CA ALA A 460 -22.93 4.50 -0.09
C ALA A 460 -23.14 5.02 -1.52
N ILE A 461 -23.59 6.27 -1.66
CA ILE A 461 -23.74 6.98 -2.93
C ILE A 461 -22.51 7.87 -3.11
N VAL A 462 -21.81 7.71 -4.23
CA VAL A 462 -20.66 8.54 -4.61
C VAL A 462 -21.04 9.39 -5.80
N CYS A 463 -20.94 10.71 -5.66
CA CYS A 463 -21.23 11.71 -6.66
C CYS A 463 -19.94 12.39 -7.13
N PRO A 464 -19.27 11.82 -8.14
CA PRO A 464 -18.13 12.47 -8.76
C PRO A 464 -18.58 13.66 -9.62
N PRO A 465 -17.75 14.73 -9.71
CA PRO A 465 -17.99 15.87 -10.58
C PRO A 465 -17.40 15.62 -11.97
N THR A 466 -16.75 16.60 -12.60
CA THR A 466 -16.04 16.34 -13.86
C THR A 466 -14.87 15.39 -13.63
N ILE A 467 -15.00 14.18 -14.17
CA ILE A 467 -13.98 13.14 -14.07
C ILE A 467 -13.04 13.24 -15.27
N TYR A 468 -11.74 13.35 -15.01
CA TYR A 468 -10.69 13.45 -16.03
C TYR A 468 -9.55 12.47 -15.77
N GLY A 469 -8.53 12.51 -16.63
CA GLY A 469 -7.39 11.60 -16.58
C GLY A 469 -7.53 10.41 -17.53
N THR A 470 -6.42 9.71 -17.72
CA THR A 470 -6.35 8.49 -18.52
C THR A 470 -6.65 7.26 -17.65
N GLY A 471 -7.70 6.52 -17.99
CA GLY A 471 -8.13 5.34 -17.25
C GLY A 471 -7.17 4.14 -17.42
N ARG A 472 -7.12 3.26 -16.42
CA ARG A 472 -6.29 2.04 -16.41
C ARG A 472 -7.10 0.76 -16.63
N GLY A 473 -8.41 0.90 -16.83
CA GLY A 473 -9.32 -0.21 -17.04
C GLY A 473 -9.06 -0.98 -18.34
N PRO A 474 -9.63 -2.20 -18.48
CA PRO A 474 -9.33 -3.12 -19.58
C PRO A 474 -9.88 -2.69 -20.95
N ALA A 475 -10.78 -1.71 -20.99
CA ALA A 475 -11.47 -1.32 -22.22
C ALA A 475 -11.50 0.22 -22.39
N ASN A 476 -12.59 0.90 -22.02
CA ASN A 476 -12.66 2.35 -22.21
C ASN A 476 -11.79 3.10 -21.19
N GLN A 477 -10.80 3.84 -21.69
CA GLN A 477 -9.89 4.65 -20.88
C GLN A 477 -10.12 6.16 -21.08
N ARG A 478 -11.13 6.54 -21.87
CA ARG A 478 -11.45 7.93 -22.23
C ARG A 478 -12.62 8.46 -21.41
N SER A 479 -12.42 9.64 -20.81
CA SER A 479 -13.47 10.40 -20.13
C SER A 479 -14.46 11.05 -21.12
N ARG A 480 -15.43 11.83 -20.62
CA ARG A 480 -16.48 12.45 -21.45
C ARG A 480 -16.27 13.94 -21.60
N GLN A 481 -16.62 14.73 -20.57
CA GLN A 481 -16.81 16.19 -20.69
C GLN A 481 -15.61 16.92 -21.30
N ILE A 482 -14.40 16.72 -20.75
CA ILE A 482 -13.17 17.38 -21.23
C ILE A 482 -12.84 16.94 -22.68
N PRO A 483 -12.78 15.63 -23.02
CA PRO A 483 -12.60 15.21 -24.40
C PRO A 483 -13.65 15.74 -25.38
N GLY A 484 -14.91 15.90 -24.99
CA GLY A 484 -15.93 16.52 -25.86
C GLY A 484 -15.71 18.01 -26.08
N LEU A 485 -15.22 18.73 -25.06
CA LEU A 485 -14.83 20.12 -25.19
C LEU A 485 -13.61 20.27 -26.10
N THR A 486 -12.62 19.38 -25.93
CA THR A 486 -11.44 19.29 -26.79
C THR A 486 -11.85 18.99 -28.24
N GLU A 487 -12.65 17.95 -28.49
CA GLU A 487 -13.16 17.62 -29.82
C GLU A 487 -13.86 18.82 -30.48
N THR A 488 -14.74 19.50 -29.74
CA THR A 488 -15.44 20.68 -30.26
C THR A 488 -14.46 21.81 -30.57
N THR A 489 -13.45 22.03 -29.72
CA THR A 489 -12.40 23.03 -29.94
C THR A 489 -11.60 22.72 -31.20
N LEU A 490 -11.18 21.47 -31.39
CA LEU A 490 -10.41 21.04 -32.54
C LEU A 490 -11.21 21.11 -33.84
N GLU A 491 -12.51 20.79 -33.82
CA GLU A 491 -13.38 20.91 -34.99
C GLU A 491 -13.65 22.36 -35.39
N LYS A 492 -13.92 23.22 -34.42
CA LYS A 492 -14.30 24.62 -34.64
C LYS A 492 -13.11 25.55 -34.87
N GLY A 493 -11.92 25.16 -34.39
CA GLY A 493 -10.70 25.98 -34.45
C GLY A 493 -10.66 27.09 -33.39
N PHE A 494 -11.52 27.02 -32.36
CA PHE A 494 -11.57 27.95 -31.23
C PHE A 494 -12.18 27.25 -30.00
N GLY A 495 -11.83 27.70 -28.80
CA GLY A 495 -12.42 27.18 -27.55
C GLY A 495 -13.86 27.68 -27.36
N PRO A 496 -14.89 26.81 -27.28
CA PRO A 496 -16.26 27.26 -27.09
C PRO A 496 -16.53 27.69 -25.64
N ILE A 497 -17.31 28.75 -25.48
CA ILE A 497 -17.81 29.25 -24.19
C ILE A 497 -19.33 29.30 -24.26
N ILE A 498 -20.02 28.85 -23.20
CA ILE A 498 -21.48 28.98 -23.11
C ILE A 498 -21.85 30.25 -22.35
N GLY A 499 -22.75 31.06 -22.90
CA GLY A 499 -23.24 32.29 -22.28
C GLY A 499 -22.11 33.25 -21.87
N ALA A 500 -22.14 33.73 -20.63
CA ALA A 500 -21.09 34.60 -20.08
C ALA A 500 -19.81 33.84 -19.70
N GLY A 501 -19.82 32.50 -19.67
CA GLY A 501 -18.65 31.68 -19.33
C GLY A 501 -18.25 31.70 -17.86
N GLU A 502 -19.16 32.06 -16.96
CA GLU A 502 -18.87 32.20 -15.52
C GLU A 502 -19.21 30.95 -14.69
N THR A 503 -19.60 29.87 -15.35
CA THR A 503 -19.99 28.60 -14.73
C THR A 503 -18.81 27.87 -14.12
N GLU A 504 -19.01 27.38 -12.88
CA GLU A 504 -18.00 26.69 -12.10
C GLU A 504 -18.39 25.23 -11.82
N TRP A 505 -17.41 24.35 -11.96
CA TRP A 505 -17.51 22.93 -11.62
C TRP A 505 -16.35 22.49 -10.75
N ASP A 506 -16.60 21.52 -9.87
CA ASP A 506 -15.52 20.76 -9.27
C ASP A 506 -14.99 19.70 -10.27
N ASN A 507 -13.81 19.14 -10.01
CA ASN A 507 -13.22 18.08 -10.84
C ASN A 507 -12.49 17.04 -9.98
N VAL A 508 -12.28 15.84 -10.55
CA VAL A 508 -11.54 14.76 -9.92
C VAL A 508 -10.81 13.90 -10.94
N HIS A 509 -9.57 13.54 -10.63
CA HIS A 509 -8.82 12.58 -11.44
C HIS A 509 -9.42 11.17 -11.25
N VAL A 510 -9.56 10.39 -12.32
CA VAL A 510 -10.24 9.08 -12.27
C VAL A 510 -9.56 8.11 -11.30
N HIS A 511 -8.24 8.21 -11.11
CA HIS A 511 -7.53 7.37 -10.13
C HIS A 511 -7.92 7.70 -8.69
N ASP A 512 -8.16 8.98 -8.36
CA ASP A 512 -8.58 9.39 -7.02
C ASP A 512 -10.00 8.94 -6.72
N LEU A 513 -10.89 8.99 -7.72
CA LEU A 513 -12.24 8.42 -7.62
C LEU A 513 -12.19 6.91 -7.38
N SER A 514 -11.36 6.17 -8.13
CA SER A 514 -11.16 4.74 -7.94
C SER A 514 -10.61 4.43 -6.54
N ASN A 515 -9.71 5.26 -6.01
CA ASN A 515 -9.20 5.12 -4.65
C ASN A 515 -10.30 5.31 -3.60
N LEU A 516 -11.25 6.24 -3.81
CA LEU A 516 -12.40 6.36 -2.91
C LEU A 516 -13.29 5.11 -2.94
N ILE A 517 -13.55 4.55 -4.12
CA ILE A 517 -14.31 3.30 -4.27
C ILE A 517 -13.59 2.13 -3.60
N LEU A 518 -12.26 2.06 -3.71
CA LEU A 518 -11.42 1.08 -3.02
C LEU A 518 -11.55 1.22 -1.49
N LEU A 519 -11.40 2.43 -0.94
CA LEU A 519 -11.53 2.69 0.50
C LEU A 519 -12.91 2.30 1.03
N LEU A 520 -13.98 2.61 0.29
CA LEU A 520 -15.34 2.17 0.65
C LEU A 520 -15.46 0.64 0.64
N SER A 521 -14.85 -0.02 -0.35
CA SER A 521 -14.86 -1.49 -0.46
C SER A 521 -14.07 -2.16 0.66
N GLU A 522 -12.92 -1.63 1.03
CA GLU A 522 -12.12 -2.09 2.17
C GLU A 522 -12.84 -1.86 3.49
N ARG A 523 -13.51 -0.71 3.63
CA ARG A 523 -14.37 -0.43 4.79
C ARG A 523 -15.52 -1.42 4.90
N ALA A 524 -16.13 -1.80 3.78
CA ALA A 524 -17.16 -2.85 3.71
C ALA A 524 -16.61 -4.25 4.04
N ALA A 525 -15.35 -4.52 3.68
CA ALA A 525 -14.71 -5.80 3.94
C ALA A 525 -14.25 -5.96 5.40
N SER A 526 -14.05 -4.86 6.13
CA SER A 526 -13.53 -4.86 7.50
C SER A 526 -14.41 -5.63 8.49
N SER A 527 -13.78 -6.42 9.37
CA SER A 527 -14.46 -7.18 10.43
C SER A 527 -14.76 -6.34 11.68
N HIS A 528 -14.16 -5.14 11.78
CA HIS A 528 -14.32 -4.24 12.91
C HIS A 528 -15.44 -3.24 12.68
N LYS A 529 -16.52 -3.35 13.47
CA LYS A 529 -17.56 -2.33 13.54
C LYS A 529 -16.97 -1.07 14.18
N GLN A 530 -16.75 -0.03 13.38
CA GLN A 530 -16.29 1.25 13.88
C GLN A 530 -17.49 2.13 14.28
N SER A 531 -17.26 3.10 15.18
CA SER A 531 -18.32 3.96 15.72
C SER A 531 -18.95 4.92 14.69
N ASP A 532 -18.32 5.07 13.53
CA ASP A 532 -18.72 5.98 12.44
C ASP A 532 -19.45 5.28 11.29
N GLU A 533 -19.87 4.02 11.45
CA GLU A 533 -20.58 3.24 10.42
C GLU A 533 -21.76 4.01 9.81
N GLN A 534 -22.57 4.70 10.63
CA GLN A 534 -23.72 5.48 10.14
C GLN A 534 -23.33 6.74 9.35
N GLU A 535 -22.07 7.17 9.44
CA GLU A 535 -21.56 8.29 8.66
C GLU A 535 -20.99 7.82 7.31
N ILE A 536 -20.81 6.52 7.11
CA ILE A 536 -20.31 5.94 5.86
C ILE A 536 -21.44 5.24 5.10
N TRP A 537 -22.32 4.54 5.81
CA TRP A 537 -23.36 3.70 5.25
C TRP A 537 -24.77 4.17 5.63
N GLY A 538 -25.72 3.94 4.74
CA GLY A 538 -27.14 4.23 4.97
C GLY A 538 -27.52 5.65 4.50
N PRO A 539 -28.55 6.29 5.10
CA PRO A 539 -29.11 7.53 4.58
C PRO A 539 -28.13 8.71 4.51
N LYS A 540 -27.10 8.71 5.37
CA LYS A 540 -26.02 9.71 5.37
C LYS A 540 -24.84 9.34 4.50
N GLY A 541 -24.77 8.11 3.99
CA GLY A 541 -23.68 7.61 3.14
C GLY A 541 -23.74 8.23 1.75
N TYR A 542 -23.58 9.54 1.67
CA TYR A 542 -23.55 10.32 0.43
C TYR A 542 -22.22 11.05 0.38
N PHE A 543 -21.47 10.88 -0.70
CA PHE A 543 -20.10 11.35 -0.82
C PHE A 543 -19.95 12.17 -2.10
N PHE A 544 -19.51 13.42 -1.97
CA PHE A 544 -18.88 14.08 -3.11
C PHE A 544 -17.46 13.55 -3.25
N ALA A 545 -16.92 13.58 -4.47
CA ALA A 545 -15.58 13.12 -4.78
C ALA A 545 -14.86 14.16 -5.64
N GLU A 546 -14.45 15.29 -5.05
CA GLU A 546 -13.70 16.35 -5.76
C GLU A 546 -12.29 16.53 -5.21
N ASN A 547 -11.38 17.02 -6.06
CA ASN A 547 -10.04 17.47 -5.68
C ASN A 547 -9.57 18.68 -6.49
N GLY A 548 -10.49 19.57 -6.85
CA GLY A 548 -10.18 20.67 -7.74
C GLY A 548 -11.44 21.39 -8.21
N LYS A 549 -11.27 22.63 -8.65
CA LYS A 549 -12.34 23.50 -9.14
C LYS A 549 -11.91 24.17 -10.42
N HIS A 550 -12.84 24.41 -11.33
CA HIS A 550 -12.56 25.06 -12.59
C HIS A 550 -13.75 25.89 -13.08
N LYS A 551 -13.44 26.94 -13.85
CA LYS A 551 -14.40 27.60 -14.73
C LYS A 551 -14.31 26.98 -16.12
N TRP A 552 -15.45 26.68 -16.73
CA TRP A 552 -15.48 26.08 -18.07
C TRP A 552 -14.82 26.96 -19.14
N SER A 553 -14.97 28.28 -19.04
CA SER A 553 -14.30 29.24 -19.94
C SER A 553 -12.77 29.17 -19.85
N GLN A 554 -12.23 28.97 -18.65
CA GLN A 554 -10.78 28.85 -18.44
C GLN A 554 -10.25 27.55 -19.05
N ILE A 555 -10.93 26.43 -18.82
CA ILE A 555 -10.57 25.14 -19.43
C ILE A 555 -10.64 25.22 -20.96
N SER A 556 -11.69 25.85 -21.50
CA SER A 556 -11.84 26.07 -22.94
C SER A 556 -10.68 26.88 -23.53
N ALA A 557 -10.27 27.96 -22.86
CA ALA A 557 -9.11 28.77 -23.24
C ALA A 557 -7.80 27.97 -23.16
N LEU A 558 -7.60 27.16 -22.12
CA LEU A 558 -6.42 26.33 -21.95
C LEU A 558 -6.32 25.26 -23.06
N ILE A 559 -7.42 24.60 -23.40
CA ILE A 559 -7.48 23.64 -24.50
C ILE A 559 -7.16 24.31 -25.83
N ALA A 560 -7.74 25.47 -26.15
CA ALA A 560 -7.47 26.18 -27.39
C ALA A 560 -5.99 26.60 -27.50
N LYS A 561 -5.43 27.14 -26.41
CA LYS A 561 -4.01 27.51 -26.32
C LYS A 561 -3.10 26.31 -26.52
N GLU A 562 -3.38 25.19 -25.88
CA GLU A 562 -2.57 23.98 -25.98
C GLU A 562 -2.71 23.33 -27.37
N ALA A 563 -3.91 23.30 -27.96
CA ALA A 563 -4.13 22.82 -29.32
C ALA A 563 -3.37 23.64 -30.37
N LYS A 564 -3.32 24.97 -30.23
CA LYS A 564 -2.49 25.84 -31.09
C LYS A 564 -1.01 25.58 -30.89
N LYS A 565 -0.56 25.46 -29.64
CA LYS A 565 0.84 25.14 -29.29
C LYS A 565 1.28 23.80 -29.90
N GLN A 566 0.40 22.81 -29.96
CA GLN A 566 0.64 21.51 -30.58
C GLN A 566 0.46 21.52 -32.11
N GLY A 567 0.08 22.65 -32.72
CA GLY A 567 -0.09 22.80 -34.17
C GLY A 567 -1.35 22.15 -34.74
N VAL A 568 -2.33 21.83 -33.90
CA VAL A 568 -3.57 21.13 -34.30
C VAL A 568 -4.65 22.12 -34.79
N ILE A 569 -4.57 23.38 -34.34
CA ILE A 569 -5.42 24.51 -34.79
C ILE A 569 -4.57 25.79 -34.94
N ASP A 570 -5.05 26.75 -35.73
CA ASP A 570 -4.29 27.97 -36.03
C ASP A 570 -4.46 29.10 -34.99
N SER A 571 -5.51 29.02 -34.16
CA SER A 571 -5.92 30.07 -33.22
C SER A 571 -6.17 29.53 -31.81
N ASP A 572 -5.90 30.35 -30.81
CA ASP A 572 -6.15 30.13 -29.38
C ASP A 572 -7.32 30.98 -28.87
N GLU A 573 -8.10 31.55 -29.79
CA GLU A 573 -9.30 32.32 -29.47
C GLU A 573 -10.36 31.44 -28.80
N THR A 574 -11.14 32.07 -27.92
CA THR A 574 -12.39 31.52 -27.41
C THR A 574 -13.58 32.28 -27.99
N LYS A 575 -14.68 31.58 -28.29
CA LYS A 575 -15.91 32.20 -28.81
C LYS A 575 -17.14 31.63 -28.14
N VAL A 576 -18.18 32.45 -28.04
CA VAL A 576 -19.48 32.00 -27.56
C VAL A 576 -20.03 30.96 -28.54
N LEU A 577 -20.38 29.79 -28.02
CA LEU A 577 -21.12 28.74 -28.71
C LEU A 577 -22.57 28.81 -28.25
N ASP A 578 -23.49 28.77 -29.20
CA ASP A 578 -24.91 28.76 -28.91
C ASP A 578 -25.30 27.49 -28.13
N VAL A 579 -26.19 27.64 -27.13
CA VAL A 579 -26.60 26.54 -26.24
C VAL A 579 -27.32 25.44 -27.01
N ASP A 580 -28.18 25.79 -27.95
CA ASP A 580 -28.93 24.82 -28.74
C ASP A 580 -28.00 24.08 -29.71
N GLU A 581 -27.02 24.78 -30.29
CA GLU A 581 -25.96 24.16 -31.08
C GLU A 581 -25.14 23.16 -30.24
N ALA A 582 -24.71 23.57 -29.05
CA ALA A 582 -23.92 22.76 -28.14
C ALA A 582 -24.71 21.50 -27.72
N GLN A 583 -25.97 21.67 -27.32
CA GLN A 583 -26.88 20.58 -26.96
C GLN A 583 -27.12 19.62 -28.12
N LYS A 584 -27.31 20.13 -29.35
CA LYS A 584 -27.53 19.27 -30.52
C LYS A 584 -26.31 18.41 -30.85
N LYS A 585 -25.09 18.88 -30.54
CA LYS A 585 -23.85 18.15 -30.81
C LYS A 585 -23.56 17.06 -29.76
N LEU A 586 -23.62 17.37 -28.47
CA LEU A 586 -23.17 16.45 -27.40
C LEU A 586 -24.22 16.25 -26.27
N GLY A 587 -25.44 16.72 -26.45
CA GLY A 587 -26.51 16.59 -25.45
C GLY A 587 -26.14 17.27 -24.12
N PHE A 588 -26.47 16.60 -23.01
CA PHE A 588 -26.17 17.09 -21.67
C PHE A 588 -24.68 17.39 -21.45
N GLN A 589 -23.78 16.65 -22.11
CA GLN A 589 -22.35 16.84 -21.94
C GLN A 589 -21.91 18.27 -22.34
N ALA A 590 -22.41 18.82 -23.44
CA ALA A 590 -22.10 20.19 -23.83
C ALA A 590 -22.91 21.22 -23.04
N LEU A 591 -24.17 20.90 -22.70
CA LEU A 591 -24.96 21.75 -21.80
C LEU A 591 -24.26 21.96 -20.45
N SER A 592 -23.58 20.93 -19.93
CA SER A 592 -22.88 20.98 -18.65
C SER A 592 -21.81 22.07 -18.57
N TRP A 593 -21.23 22.49 -19.70
CA TRP A 593 -20.27 23.59 -19.76
C TRP A 593 -20.90 24.94 -19.40
N GLY A 594 -22.21 25.06 -19.56
CA GLY A 594 -23.00 26.24 -19.25
C GLY A 594 -23.79 26.15 -17.94
N LEU A 595 -23.59 25.13 -17.10
CA LEU A 595 -24.33 24.95 -15.85
C LEU A 595 -23.36 24.95 -14.66
N ASN A 596 -23.80 25.26 -13.46
CA ASN A 596 -22.99 25.20 -12.25
C ASN A 596 -23.16 23.87 -11.51
N SER A 597 -22.05 23.30 -11.03
CA SER A 597 -22.05 22.06 -10.25
C SER A 597 -20.94 22.09 -9.20
N ARG A 598 -21.29 22.45 -7.96
CA ARG A 598 -20.32 22.60 -6.87
C ARG A 598 -20.75 21.89 -5.59
N GLY A 599 -19.97 20.91 -5.16
CA GLY A 599 -20.16 20.13 -3.95
C GLY A 599 -18.85 19.86 -3.21
N GLU A 600 -18.77 20.26 -1.94
CA GLU A 600 -17.57 20.04 -1.12
C GLU A 600 -17.51 18.61 -0.56
N ALA A 601 -16.44 17.87 -0.88
CA ALA A 601 -16.21 16.49 -0.44
C ALA A 601 -15.59 16.42 0.97
N LYS A 602 -16.40 16.58 2.01
CA LYS A 602 -15.96 16.59 3.42
C LYS A 602 -15.99 15.19 4.04
N ARG A 603 -16.99 14.38 3.71
CA ARG A 603 -17.25 13.09 4.36
C ARG A 603 -16.16 12.06 4.10
N ALA A 604 -15.76 11.87 2.84
CA ALA A 604 -14.71 10.93 2.46
C ALA A 604 -13.37 11.26 3.15
N ARG A 605 -13.00 12.55 3.17
CA ARG A 605 -11.76 13.01 3.80
C ARG A 605 -11.76 12.76 5.32
N LYS A 606 -12.91 12.97 5.96
CA LYS A 606 -13.06 12.83 7.41
C LYS A 606 -13.10 11.37 7.88
N PHE A 607 -13.89 10.52 7.24
CA PHE A 607 -14.19 9.18 7.75
C PHE A 607 -13.44 8.05 7.04
N LEU A 608 -12.91 8.30 5.84
CA LEU A 608 -12.12 7.31 5.08
C LEU A 608 -10.65 7.71 4.95
N GLY A 609 -10.26 8.88 5.45
CA GLY A 609 -8.91 9.42 5.26
C GLY A 609 -8.55 9.61 3.78
N TRP A 610 -9.56 9.78 2.90
CA TRP A 610 -9.34 9.90 1.46
C TRP A 610 -8.47 11.13 1.14
N LYS A 611 -7.30 10.86 0.55
CA LYS A 611 -6.29 11.85 0.16
C LYS A 611 -6.09 11.75 -1.36
N PRO A 612 -6.85 12.51 -2.15
CA PRO A 612 -6.65 12.56 -3.59
C PRO A 612 -5.30 13.22 -3.92
N VAL A 613 -4.56 12.62 -4.85
CA VAL A 613 -3.17 13.00 -5.22
C VAL A 613 -2.93 13.00 -6.73
N GLY A 614 -3.98 12.79 -7.53
CA GLY A 614 -3.88 12.89 -8.98
C GLY A 614 -3.38 14.26 -9.42
N GLU A 615 -2.71 14.29 -10.59
CA GLU A 615 -2.34 15.56 -11.25
C GLU A 615 -3.55 16.44 -11.48
N SER A 616 -3.35 17.76 -11.57
CA SER A 616 -4.47 18.68 -11.78
C SER A 616 -5.09 18.53 -13.18
N LEU A 617 -6.33 19.01 -13.33
CA LEU A 617 -6.99 19.00 -14.63
C LEU A 617 -6.18 19.79 -15.67
N GLU A 618 -5.62 20.92 -15.28
CA GLU A 618 -4.78 21.78 -16.12
C GLU A 618 -3.48 21.09 -16.54
N GLU A 619 -2.87 20.30 -15.66
CA GLU A 619 -1.67 19.50 -15.94
C GLU A 619 -1.96 18.39 -16.97
N TRP A 620 -3.17 17.83 -16.94
CA TRP A 620 -3.61 16.77 -17.86
C TRP A 620 -4.07 17.27 -19.24
N ILE A 621 -4.44 18.56 -19.40
CA ILE A 621 -4.94 19.12 -20.68
C ILE A 621 -4.04 18.81 -21.89
N PRO A 622 -2.70 18.96 -21.82
CA PRO A 622 -1.82 18.62 -22.94
C PRO A 622 -1.97 17.18 -23.43
N GLU A 623 -2.10 16.21 -22.53
CA GLU A 623 -2.32 14.81 -22.88
C GLU A 623 -3.69 14.63 -23.54
N SER A 624 -4.75 15.22 -22.95
CA SER A 624 -6.10 15.17 -23.50
C SER A 624 -6.17 15.71 -24.94
N VAL A 625 -5.51 16.84 -25.21
CA VAL A 625 -5.42 17.42 -26.57
C VAL A 625 -4.73 16.46 -27.54
N GLN A 626 -3.61 15.85 -27.13
CA GLN A 626 -2.90 14.88 -27.98
C GLN A 626 -3.74 13.64 -28.29
N ILE A 627 -4.41 13.08 -27.27
CA ILE A 627 -5.28 11.91 -27.42
C ILE A 627 -6.41 12.22 -28.40
N GLU A 628 -7.08 13.36 -28.24
CA GLU A 628 -8.20 13.73 -29.11
C GLU A 628 -7.76 14.10 -30.52
N ALA A 629 -6.63 14.80 -30.67
CA ALA A 629 -6.09 15.11 -31.99
C ALA A 629 -5.74 13.83 -32.77
N LYS A 630 -5.10 12.85 -32.12
CA LYS A 630 -4.84 11.52 -32.71
C LYS A 630 -6.14 10.79 -33.07
N ARG A 631 -7.12 10.76 -32.16
CA ARG A 631 -8.42 10.11 -32.38
C ARG A 631 -9.17 10.70 -33.58
N LEU A 632 -9.04 12.02 -33.80
CA LEU A 632 -9.66 12.75 -34.90
C LEU A 632 -8.82 12.80 -36.18
N ASN A 633 -7.64 12.14 -36.21
CA ASN A 633 -6.67 12.19 -37.32
C ASN A 633 -6.23 13.63 -37.67
N LYS A 634 -5.98 14.46 -36.65
CA LYS A 634 -5.50 15.85 -36.77
C LYS A 634 -4.06 16.08 -36.29
N ALA A 635 -3.40 15.04 -35.77
CA ALA A 635 -2.02 15.07 -35.25
C ALA A 635 -1.09 14.17 -36.05
#